data_AF-A0A7W3UMB1-F1
#
_entry.id   AF-A0A7W3UMB1-F1
#
_cell.length_a   1.000
_cell.length_b   1.000
_cell.length_c   1.000
_cell.angle_alpha   90.00
_cell.angle_beta   90.00
_cell.angle_gamma   90.00
#
_symmetry.space_group_name_H-M   'P 1'
#
loop_
_entity.id
_entity.type
_entity.pdbx_description
1 polymer ?
#
loop_
_entity_poly.entity_id
_entity_poly.type
_entity_poly.pdbx_seq_one_letter_code
_entity_poly.pdbx_strand_id
1 'polypeptide(L)'
;MYINVAGKAKNLFNNYQQAENDTTTAIAQANPLFSWHVTYFTVQHKKYLVFLNDATTMAVILYDVNAKNKQHIKERFEATLKAVWTGLGLSIDAFNKYLAASNEWQINKTIDRSQMGSLVLLCRDYAKPLADTMDEVGLSQRLTTIMKRHGNGYINESDTLTIITNAQPFKVQYAKTPMQPDNHDELEHIIDQLDKLSSTNYDFASSKQIDQATSKIQTLNNQLLDIFLNDIRGEYSSKTIKSYEGNLKFYLNEWLAYNLQAFFDFNSADVEELLYHGSSRNEIKNIERALKRLMHYLHDKGVIDDDDHDEYIALIDQGDSINNSDDSYFSDDFVDGDDLTFNTINTDLPTIFDGRTDQLIDDYFASFASMYGVISVRHAFQIIKAQNPQLNLSEQKFKQYVQDRIGEQELRYYLLDLNQMADDLNLDETFEKGIFIAYSALLTDCRRLIKLYNHQLGLQYYVPEKAEIMRYKYDDYFDLFDLREQLDKLFMTRYQLTGSNLQGAVFICIYGMKLGLYQDLDLVSMAETINRIIKMLNDTINLNITPDKSSDELIKLLLLIAANIRRPWNRGWTSAEINSIPDVAAMFNANYPALSAETIEAVKQGQIDRQELIYYIEDSDLPIAKINSLRKQIKEI
;
A
#
# COMPACT_ATOMS: atom_id res chain seq x y z
N MET A 1 -2.42 -18.76 -31.99
CA MET A 1 -1.55 -18.92 -30.81
C MET A 1 -1.82 -17.72 -29.92
N TYR A 2 -1.91 -17.91 -28.60
CA TYR A 2 -2.24 -16.82 -27.68
C TYR A 2 -0.97 -16.18 -27.14
N ILE A 3 -0.78 -14.89 -27.40
CA ILE A 3 0.40 -14.13 -26.97
C ILE A 3 -0.06 -13.08 -25.95
N ASN A 4 0.28 -13.30 -24.69
CA ASN A 4 -0.11 -12.46 -23.57
C ASN A 4 0.99 -11.43 -23.28
N VAL A 5 0.77 -10.19 -23.70
CA VAL A 5 1.82 -9.17 -23.78
C VAL A 5 1.80 -8.26 -22.56
N ALA A 6 2.97 -8.14 -21.90
CA ALA A 6 3.18 -7.16 -20.83
C ALA A 6 2.97 -5.72 -21.33
N GLY A 7 2.40 -4.85 -20.49
CA GLY A 7 2.06 -3.46 -20.87
C GLY A 7 3.17 -2.73 -21.63
N LYS A 8 4.41 -2.79 -21.13
CA LYS A 8 5.57 -2.15 -21.76
C LYS A 8 5.88 -2.65 -23.18
N ALA A 9 5.52 -3.88 -23.52
CA ALA A 9 5.82 -4.55 -24.79
C ALA A 9 4.71 -4.41 -25.85
N LYS A 10 3.51 -3.92 -25.49
CA LYS A 10 2.35 -3.83 -26.39
C LYS A 10 2.64 -3.16 -27.74
N ASN A 11 3.38 -2.06 -27.73
CA ASN A 11 3.72 -1.29 -28.95
C ASN A 11 4.52 -2.10 -30.00
N LEU A 12 5.13 -3.21 -29.62
CA LEU A 12 5.84 -4.12 -30.54
C LEU A 12 4.90 -5.09 -31.26
N PHE A 13 3.67 -5.28 -30.76
CA PHE A 13 2.69 -6.25 -31.26
C PHE A 13 1.47 -5.62 -31.93
N ASN A 14 1.47 -4.29 -32.12
CA ASN A 14 0.35 -3.54 -32.70
C ASN A 14 -0.03 -3.96 -34.14
N ASN A 15 0.85 -4.69 -34.85
CA ASN A 15 0.61 -5.16 -36.21
C ASN A 15 -0.07 -6.55 -36.28
N TYR A 16 -0.35 -7.18 -35.12
CA TYR A 16 -1.01 -8.49 -35.03
C TYR A 16 -2.47 -8.33 -34.58
N GLN A 17 -3.29 -9.37 -34.75
CA GLN A 17 -4.69 -9.35 -34.37
C GLN A 17 -4.82 -9.17 -32.85
N GLN A 18 -5.38 -8.03 -32.44
CA GLN A 18 -5.72 -7.77 -31.04
C GLN A 18 -6.98 -8.56 -30.70
N ALA A 19 -6.97 -9.25 -29.56
CA ALA A 19 -8.05 -10.13 -29.12
C ALA A 19 -8.30 -10.00 -27.61
N GLU A 20 -8.11 -8.80 -27.07
CA GLU A 20 -8.28 -8.47 -25.65
C GLU A 20 -9.76 -8.54 -25.23
N ASN A 21 -10.31 -9.76 -25.12
CA ASN A 21 -11.66 -10.03 -24.62
C ASN A 21 -11.69 -11.30 -23.76
N ASP A 22 -12.76 -11.46 -22.98
CA ASP A 22 -12.88 -12.54 -21.99
C ASP A 22 -12.94 -13.92 -22.64
N THR A 23 -13.56 -14.02 -23.82
CA THR A 23 -13.63 -15.29 -24.56
C THR A 23 -12.24 -15.78 -24.97
N THR A 24 -11.41 -14.90 -25.53
CA THR A 24 -10.04 -15.26 -25.96
C THR A 24 -9.15 -15.53 -24.76
N THR A 25 -9.34 -14.78 -23.66
CA THR A 25 -8.66 -15.01 -22.39
C THR A 25 -8.98 -16.38 -21.80
N ALA A 26 -10.27 -16.76 -21.76
CA ALA A 26 -10.72 -18.06 -21.28
C ALA A 26 -10.18 -19.20 -22.16
N ILE A 27 -10.17 -19.03 -23.48
CA ILE A 27 -9.58 -20.03 -24.38
C ILE A 27 -8.07 -20.13 -24.16
N ALA A 28 -7.34 -19.03 -23.99
CA ALA A 28 -5.91 -19.05 -23.69
C ALA A 28 -5.60 -19.78 -22.38
N GLN A 29 -6.38 -19.53 -21.32
CA GLN A 29 -6.25 -20.21 -20.02
C GLN A 29 -6.59 -21.71 -20.11
N ALA A 30 -7.59 -22.09 -20.91
CA ALA A 30 -7.94 -23.49 -21.15
C ALA A 30 -6.88 -24.23 -22.00
N ASN A 31 -5.99 -23.48 -22.67
CA ASN A 31 -5.00 -24.01 -23.61
C ASN A 31 -3.58 -23.52 -23.29
N PRO A 32 -3.03 -23.80 -22.08
CA PRO A 32 -1.75 -23.24 -21.63
C PRO A 32 -0.56 -23.66 -22.50
N LEU A 33 -0.66 -24.77 -23.24
CA LEU A 33 0.38 -25.18 -24.19
C LEU A 33 0.45 -24.26 -25.43
N PHE A 34 -0.66 -23.63 -25.81
CA PHE A 34 -0.75 -22.68 -26.92
C PHE A 34 -0.70 -21.21 -26.45
N SER A 35 -0.42 -20.99 -25.17
CA SER A 35 -0.39 -19.69 -24.50
C SER A 35 1.03 -19.32 -24.07
N TRP A 36 1.45 -18.09 -24.37
CA TRP A 36 2.79 -17.59 -24.14
C TRP A 36 2.75 -16.19 -23.53
N HIS A 37 3.40 -16.00 -22.39
CA HIS A 37 3.63 -14.67 -21.83
C HIS A 37 4.89 -14.04 -22.41
N VAL A 38 4.83 -12.75 -22.74
CA VAL A 38 5.94 -12.03 -23.37
C VAL A 38 6.22 -10.68 -22.72
N THR A 39 7.52 -10.40 -22.56
CA THR A 39 8.05 -9.12 -22.09
C THR A 39 9.36 -8.80 -22.83
N TYR A 40 10.01 -7.69 -22.50
CA TYR A 40 11.40 -7.45 -22.90
C TYR A 40 12.26 -6.91 -21.76
N PHE A 41 13.56 -7.08 -21.90
CA PHE A 41 14.58 -6.31 -21.22
C PHE A 41 15.46 -5.59 -22.24
N THR A 42 16.27 -4.64 -21.78
CA THR A 42 17.13 -3.83 -22.65
C THR A 42 18.60 -4.14 -22.36
N VAL A 43 19.38 -4.40 -23.41
CA VAL A 43 20.84 -4.52 -23.37
C VAL A 43 21.40 -3.56 -24.43
N GLN A 44 22.31 -2.67 -24.04
CA GLN A 44 22.90 -1.68 -24.94
C GLN A 44 21.85 -0.95 -25.82
N HIS A 45 20.77 -0.47 -25.19
CA HIS A 45 19.63 0.20 -25.83
C HIS A 45 18.81 -0.63 -26.83
N LYS A 46 19.06 -1.94 -26.95
CA LYS A 46 18.29 -2.86 -27.80
C LYS A 46 17.31 -3.68 -26.97
N LYS A 47 16.06 -3.82 -27.44
CA LYS A 47 15.02 -4.59 -26.74
C LYS A 47 15.13 -6.07 -27.09
N TYR A 48 15.28 -6.92 -26.07
CA TYR A 48 15.37 -8.36 -26.20
C TYR A 48 14.03 -8.93 -25.71
N LEU A 49 13.18 -9.40 -26.63
CA LEU A 49 11.89 -10.00 -26.28
C LEU A 49 12.12 -11.38 -25.65
N VAL A 50 11.39 -11.69 -24.59
CA VAL A 50 11.42 -13.00 -23.93
C VAL A 50 10.00 -13.52 -23.85
N PHE A 51 9.78 -14.68 -24.45
CA PHE A 51 8.55 -15.45 -24.43
C PHE A 51 8.74 -16.65 -23.49
N LEU A 52 7.75 -16.91 -22.66
CA LEU A 52 7.71 -18.08 -21.77
C LEU A 52 6.38 -18.79 -21.97
N ASN A 53 6.43 -20.09 -22.22
CA ASN A 53 5.23 -20.90 -22.39
C ASN A 53 4.53 -21.13 -21.04
N ASP A 54 3.20 -21.14 -21.04
CA ASP A 54 2.45 -21.22 -19.79
C ASP A 54 2.42 -22.64 -19.21
N ALA A 55 2.41 -23.67 -20.07
CA ALA A 55 2.39 -25.07 -19.65
C ALA A 55 3.78 -25.68 -19.37
N THR A 56 4.86 -25.11 -19.91
CA THR A 56 6.19 -25.75 -19.93
C THR A 56 7.31 -24.80 -19.48
N THR A 57 8.55 -25.30 -19.43
CA THR A 57 9.76 -24.48 -19.22
C THR A 57 10.23 -23.79 -20.50
N MET A 58 9.59 -24.03 -21.65
CA MET A 58 10.06 -23.50 -22.93
C MET A 58 10.12 -21.97 -22.93
N ALA A 59 11.30 -21.46 -23.27
CA ALA A 59 11.56 -20.04 -23.43
C ALA A 59 12.07 -19.75 -24.84
N VAL A 60 11.62 -18.64 -25.42
CA VAL A 60 12.09 -18.13 -26.70
C VAL A 60 12.51 -16.68 -26.51
N ILE A 61 13.71 -16.35 -26.93
CA ILE A 61 14.22 -14.98 -26.87
C ILE A 61 14.40 -14.47 -28.28
N LEU A 62 14.12 -13.19 -28.51
CA LEU A 62 14.41 -12.52 -29.77
C LEU A 62 15.25 -11.27 -29.51
N TYR A 63 16.45 -11.20 -30.09
CA TYR A 63 17.35 -10.07 -29.90
C TYR A 63 16.99 -8.87 -30.78
N ASP A 64 17.30 -7.66 -30.31
CA ASP A 64 17.21 -6.41 -31.08
C ASP A 64 15.86 -6.22 -31.80
N VAL A 65 14.75 -6.28 -31.06
CA VAL A 65 13.41 -6.06 -31.59
C VAL A 65 13.08 -4.57 -31.52
N ASN A 66 12.76 -3.98 -32.66
CA ASN A 66 12.53 -2.55 -32.81
C ASN A 66 11.45 -2.27 -33.86
N ALA A 67 11.13 -1.00 -34.05
CA ALA A 67 10.06 -0.58 -34.96
C ALA A 67 10.26 -1.06 -36.42
N LYS A 68 11.51 -1.29 -36.86
CA LYS A 68 11.83 -1.70 -38.23
C LYS A 68 11.63 -3.19 -38.47
N ASN A 69 11.77 -4.03 -37.45
CA ASN A 69 11.73 -5.49 -37.60
C ASN A 69 10.60 -6.18 -36.82
N LYS A 70 9.74 -5.42 -36.13
CA LYS A 70 8.60 -5.97 -35.37
C LYS A 70 7.60 -6.78 -36.21
N GLN A 71 7.53 -6.53 -37.51
CA GLN A 71 6.70 -7.30 -38.45
C GLN A 71 7.19 -8.77 -38.63
N HIS A 72 8.45 -9.05 -38.32
CA HIS A 72 9.05 -10.38 -38.44
C HIS A 72 9.11 -11.14 -37.10
N ILE A 73 8.47 -10.63 -36.04
CA ILE A 73 8.49 -11.27 -34.71
C ILE A 73 7.94 -12.71 -34.78
N LYS A 74 6.80 -12.94 -35.47
CA LYS A 74 6.21 -14.27 -35.62
C LYS A 74 7.17 -15.26 -36.29
N GLU A 75 7.74 -14.88 -37.43
CA GLU A 75 8.68 -15.72 -38.18
C GLU A 75 9.91 -16.08 -37.35
N ARG A 76 10.48 -15.10 -36.65
CA ARG A 76 11.64 -15.31 -35.78
C ARG A 76 11.31 -16.18 -34.58
N PHE A 77 10.16 -15.94 -33.94
CA PHE A 77 9.68 -16.75 -32.83
C PHE A 77 9.54 -18.21 -33.25
N GLU A 78 8.87 -18.49 -34.38
CA GLU A 78 8.65 -19.86 -34.85
C GLU A 78 9.97 -20.55 -35.23
N ALA A 79 10.92 -19.83 -35.84
CA ALA A 79 12.24 -20.35 -36.17
C ALA A 79 13.04 -20.72 -34.90
N THR A 80 13.08 -19.81 -33.92
CA THR A 80 13.81 -20.04 -32.66
C THR A 80 13.13 -21.10 -31.80
N LEU A 81 11.79 -21.12 -31.75
CA LEU A 81 11.03 -22.18 -31.09
C LEU A 81 11.31 -23.54 -31.70
N LYS A 82 11.39 -23.64 -33.03
CA LYS A 82 11.75 -24.90 -33.71
C LYS A 82 13.12 -25.41 -33.27
N ALA A 83 14.10 -24.53 -33.13
CA ALA A 83 15.45 -24.90 -32.68
C ALA A 83 15.46 -25.37 -31.22
N VAL A 84 14.72 -24.68 -30.33
CA VAL A 84 14.51 -25.12 -28.93
C VAL A 84 13.81 -26.48 -28.88
N TRP A 85 12.74 -26.65 -29.64
CA TRP A 85 11.95 -27.89 -29.73
C TRP A 85 12.80 -29.08 -30.16
N THR A 86 13.61 -28.92 -31.21
CA THR A 86 14.54 -29.97 -31.65
C THR A 86 15.67 -30.22 -30.64
N GLY A 87 16.10 -29.18 -29.91
CA GLY A 87 17.09 -29.30 -28.83
C GLY A 87 16.60 -30.18 -27.68
N LEU A 88 15.30 -30.19 -27.41
CA LEU A 88 14.63 -31.08 -26.44
C LEU A 88 14.44 -32.52 -26.96
N GLY A 89 14.89 -32.83 -28.18
CA GLY A 89 14.72 -34.15 -28.78
C GLY A 89 13.33 -34.45 -29.34
N LEU A 90 12.45 -33.44 -29.43
CA LEU A 90 11.11 -33.60 -30.00
C LEU A 90 11.14 -33.59 -31.55
N SER A 91 10.24 -34.34 -32.17
CA SER A 91 10.21 -34.48 -33.63
C SER A 91 9.71 -33.20 -34.35
N ILE A 92 10.26 -32.95 -35.53
CA ILE A 92 9.84 -31.85 -36.41
C ILE A 92 8.39 -32.04 -36.89
N ASP A 93 7.96 -33.29 -37.08
CA ASP A 93 6.56 -33.60 -37.43
C ASP A 93 5.59 -33.16 -36.32
N ALA A 94 5.93 -33.41 -35.06
CA ALA A 94 5.16 -32.91 -33.91
C ALA A 94 5.16 -31.37 -33.85
N PHE A 95 6.31 -30.71 -34.11
CA PHE A 95 6.38 -29.25 -34.17
C PHE A 95 5.44 -28.66 -35.24
N ASN A 96 5.45 -29.22 -36.45
CA ASN A 96 4.57 -28.76 -37.53
C ASN A 96 3.09 -28.94 -37.17
N LYS A 97 2.73 -30.06 -36.52
CA LYS A 97 1.37 -30.30 -36.01
C LYS A 97 0.98 -29.32 -34.89
N TYR A 98 1.92 -28.98 -34.01
CA TYR A 98 1.71 -27.98 -32.95
C TYR A 98 1.40 -26.59 -33.55
N LEU A 99 2.22 -26.11 -34.49
CA LEU A 99 1.97 -24.82 -35.15
C LEU A 99 0.65 -24.83 -35.92
N ALA A 100 0.36 -25.90 -36.67
CA ALA A 100 -0.89 -26.03 -37.41
C ALA A 100 -2.13 -26.02 -36.50
N ALA A 101 -2.04 -26.59 -35.30
CA ALA A 101 -3.12 -26.57 -34.31
C ALA A 101 -3.30 -25.19 -33.66
N SER A 102 -2.24 -24.38 -33.60
CA SER A 102 -2.24 -23.15 -32.82
C SER A 102 -3.02 -21.98 -33.45
N ASN A 103 -3.39 -22.03 -34.74
CA ASN A 103 -4.02 -20.94 -35.49
C ASN A 103 -3.22 -19.60 -35.46
N GLU A 104 -3.74 -18.57 -36.13
CA GLU A 104 -3.12 -17.22 -36.16
C GLU A 104 -2.88 -16.61 -34.78
N TRP A 105 -1.90 -15.71 -34.70
CA TRP A 105 -1.54 -15.06 -33.43
C TRP A 105 -2.67 -14.12 -32.96
N GLN A 106 -3.09 -14.33 -31.72
CA GLN A 106 -4.07 -13.49 -31.03
C GLN A 106 -3.37 -12.82 -29.84
N ILE A 107 -3.33 -11.49 -29.86
CA ILE A 107 -2.64 -10.69 -28.86
C ILE A 107 -3.61 -10.32 -27.73
N ASN A 108 -3.27 -10.74 -26.53
CA ASN A 108 -4.00 -10.45 -25.30
C ASN A 108 -3.17 -9.55 -24.37
N LYS A 109 -3.85 -8.91 -23.42
CA LYS A 109 -3.18 -8.42 -22.20
C LYS A 109 -2.61 -9.61 -21.42
N THR A 110 -1.68 -9.35 -20.51
CA THR A 110 -1.27 -10.34 -19.51
C THR A 110 -2.49 -11.00 -18.85
N ILE A 111 -2.58 -12.33 -18.90
CA ILE A 111 -3.70 -13.09 -18.35
C ILE A 111 -3.36 -13.80 -17.02
N ASP A 112 -2.06 -13.93 -16.69
CA ASP A 112 -1.58 -14.51 -15.43
C ASP A 112 -0.40 -13.72 -14.84
N ARG A 113 -0.63 -13.07 -13.68
CA ARG A 113 0.39 -12.28 -12.96
C ARG A 113 1.51 -13.14 -12.38
N SER A 114 1.25 -14.41 -12.05
CA SER A 114 2.25 -15.36 -11.54
C SER A 114 3.25 -15.76 -12.64
N GLN A 115 2.74 -16.00 -13.86
CA GLN A 115 3.57 -16.26 -15.03
C GLN A 115 4.43 -15.05 -15.38
N MET A 116 3.90 -13.83 -15.24
CA MET A 116 4.67 -12.61 -15.38
C MET A 116 5.76 -12.44 -14.34
N GLY A 117 5.49 -12.71 -13.06
CA GLY A 117 6.52 -12.71 -12.02
C GLY A 117 7.65 -13.69 -12.33
N SER A 118 7.31 -14.90 -12.76
CA SER A 118 8.28 -15.92 -13.19
C SER A 118 9.10 -15.47 -14.40
N LEU A 119 8.46 -14.85 -15.39
CA LEU A 119 9.11 -14.31 -16.58
C LEU A 119 10.05 -13.14 -16.25
N VAL A 120 9.67 -12.25 -15.33
CA VAL A 120 10.51 -11.13 -14.87
C VAL A 120 11.75 -11.64 -14.15
N LEU A 121 11.61 -12.61 -13.25
CA LEU A 121 12.73 -13.26 -12.57
C LEU A 121 13.66 -13.95 -13.58
N LEU A 122 13.10 -14.71 -14.52
CA LEU A 122 13.85 -15.35 -15.60
C LEU A 122 14.66 -14.33 -16.42
N CYS A 123 14.06 -13.16 -16.71
CA CYS A 123 14.74 -12.06 -17.41
C CYS A 123 15.90 -11.48 -16.60
N ARG A 124 15.66 -11.17 -15.32
CA ARG A 124 16.63 -10.48 -14.45
C ARG A 124 17.80 -11.39 -14.08
N ASP A 125 17.51 -12.62 -13.66
CA ASP A 125 18.46 -13.49 -12.99
C ASP A 125 19.24 -14.37 -13.98
N TYR A 126 18.70 -14.61 -15.18
CA TYR A 126 19.30 -15.52 -16.16
C TYR A 126 19.46 -14.89 -17.55
N ALA A 127 18.39 -14.34 -18.14
CA ALA A 127 18.45 -13.88 -19.53
C ALA A 127 19.39 -12.67 -19.70
N LYS A 128 19.25 -11.64 -18.85
CA LYS A 128 20.05 -10.41 -18.96
C LYS A 128 21.54 -10.63 -18.71
N PRO A 129 21.98 -11.40 -17.68
CA PRO A 129 23.40 -11.67 -17.47
C PRO A 129 24.07 -12.48 -18.59
N LEU A 130 23.32 -13.33 -19.29
CA LEU A 130 23.85 -14.23 -20.32
C LEU A 130 23.72 -13.68 -21.75
N ALA A 131 22.95 -12.59 -21.93
CA ALA A 131 22.63 -12.01 -23.24
C ALA A 131 23.85 -11.65 -24.09
N ASP A 132 24.97 -11.25 -23.48
CA ASP A 132 26.22 -10.89 -24.17
C ASP A 132 27.12 -12.10 -24.49
N THR A 133 26.77 -13.28 -23.98
CA THR A 133 27.62 -14.49 -24.06
C THR A 133 27.06 -15.58 -24.97
N MET A 134 25.80 -15.47 -25.37
CA MET A 134 25.07 -16.47 -26.14
C MET A 134 24.27 -15.82 -27.27
N ASP A 135 24.15 -16.52 -28.38
CA ASP A 135 23.21 -16.13 -29.44
C ASP A 135 21.76 -16.41 -29.02
N GLU A 136 20.83 -15.94 -29.85
CA GLU A 136 19.39 -16.01 -29.59
C GLU A 136 18.90 -17.46 -29.31
N VAL A 137 19.37 -18.41 -30.10
CA VAL A 137 19.00 -19.83 -29.99
C VAL A 137 19.64 -20.45 -28.76
N GLY A 138 20.94 -20.23 -28.53
CA GLY A 138 21.68 -20.76 -27.40
C GLY A 138 21.12 -20.28 -26.06
N LEU A 139 20.76 -18.99 -25.96
CA LEU A 139 20.14 -18.47 -24.75
C LEU A 139 18.72 -19.03 -24.55
N SER A 140 17.93 -19.15 -25.61
CA SER A 140 16.58 -19.75 -25.54
C SER A 140 16.62 -21.21 -25.06
N GLN A 141 17.57 -22.00 -25.58
CA GLN A 141 17.82 -23.37 -25.13
C GLN A 141 18.27 -23.40 -23.67
N ARG A 142 19.22 -22.54 -23.28
CA ARG A 142 19.70 -22.45 -21.90
C ARG A 142 18.57 -22.13 -20.92
N LEU A 143 17.72 -21.15 -21.24
CA LEU A 143 16.58 -20.80 -20.38
C LEU A 143 15.56 -21.94 -20.26
N THR A 144 15.37 -22.72 -21.33
CA THR A 144 14.44 -23.86 -21.33
C THR A 144 14.86 -24.99 -20.37
N THR A 145 16.16 -25.10 -20.06
CA THR A 145 16.69 -26.06 -19.07
C THR A 145 16.50 -25.63 -17.61
N ILE A 146 16.07 -24.38 -17.37
CA ILE A 146 15.90 -23.85 -16.02
C ILE A 146 14.58 -24.34 -15.44
N MET A 147 14.64 -24.88 -14.22
CA MET A 147 13.46 -25.28 -13.47
C MET A 147 12.56 -24.08 -13.20
N LYS A 148 11.28 -24.19 -13.55
CA LYS A 148 10.27 -23.13 -13.40
C LYS A 148 9.24 -23.54 -12.35
N ARG A 149 8.82 -22.59 -11.53
CA ARG A 149 7.69 -22.78 -10.60
C ARG A 149 6.38 -22.81 -11.39
N HIS A 150 5.54 -23.81 -11.14
CA HIS A 150 4.22 -23.93 -11.75
C HIS A 150 3.20 -24.35 -10.68
N GLY A 151 2.32 -23.42 -10.28
CA GLY A 151 1.46 -23.59 -9.11
C GLY A 151 2.27 -23.76 -7.81
N ASN A 152 1.95 -24.82 -7.05
CA ASN A 152 2.65 -25.20 -5.83
C ASN A 152 3.87 -26.13 -6.08
N GLY A 153 4.13 -26.50 -7.33
CA GLY A 153 5.22 -27.39 -7.72
C GLY A 153 6.25 -26.72 -8.64
N TYR A 154 7.14 -27.54 -9.17
CA TYR A 154 8.14 -27.14 -10.16
C TYR A 154 8.05 -28.04 -11.38
N ILE A 155 8.32 -27.47 -12.55
CA ILE A 155 8.49 -28.17 -13.81
C ILE A 155 9.94 -28.00 -14.27
N ASN A 156 10.54 -29.08 -14.75
CA ASN A 156 11.87 -29.10 -15.35
C ASN A 156 11.79 -29.53 -16.83
N GLU A 157 12.95 -29.65 -17.47
CA GLU A 157 13.06 -30.04 -18.89
C GLU A 157 12.39 -31.39 -19.20
N SER A 158 12.51 -32.38 -18.32
CA SER A 158 11.88 -33.70 -18.50
C SER A 158 10.36 -33.66 -18.37
N ASP A 159 9.83 -32.79 -17.50
CA ASP A 159 8.39 -32.53 -17.40
C ASP A 159 7.88 -31.86 -18.67
N THR A 160 8.63 -30.90 -19.22
CA THR A 160 8.32 -30.25 -20.51
C THR A 160 8.18 -31.28 -21.63
N LEU A 161 9.13 -32.22 -21.75
CA LEU A 161 9.06 -33.30 -22.74
C LEU A 161 7.80 -34.16 -22.55
N THR A 162 7.49 -34.50 -21.30
CA THR A 162 6.33 -35.31 -20.92
C THR A 162 5.02 -34.60 -21.27
N ILE A 163 4.90 -33.31 -20.93
CA ILE A 163 3.73 -32.47 -21.19
C ILE A 163 3.47 -32.38 -22.69
N ILE A 164 4.50 -32.10 -23.50
CA ILE A 164 4.37 -31.98 -24.95
C ILE A 164 4.01 -33.33 -25.60
N THR A 165 4.60 -34.43 -25.11
CA THR A 165 4.32 -35.77 -25.63
C THR A 165 2.87 -36.18 -25.32
N ASN A 166 2.40 -35.93 -24.10
CA ASN A 166 1.04 -36.26 -23.67
C ASN A 166 -0.04 -35.39 -24.32
N ALA A 167 0.32 -34.20 -24.80
CA ALA A 167 -0.59 -33.30 -25.49
C ALA A 167 -0.87 -33.69 -26.95
N GLN A 168 -0.22 -34.73 -27.48
CA GLN A 168 -0.45 -35.21 -28.84
C GLN A 168 -1.65 -36.18 -28.92
N PRO A 169 -2.52 -36.06 -29.94
CA PRO A 169 -2.52 -35.06 -30.99
C PRO A 169 -2.97 -33.68 -30.49
N PHE A 170 -2.25 -32.65 -30.92
CA PHE A 170 -2.51 -31.26 -30.53
C PHE A 170 -3.92 -30.81 -30.96
N LYS A 171 -4.75 -30.46 -29.98
CA LYS A 171 -6.11 -29.95 -30.19
C LYS A 171 -6.36 -28.76 -29.29
N VAL A 172 -6.77 -27.64 -29.87
CA VAL A 172 -7.25 -26.48 -29.11
C VAL A 172 -8.63 -26.80 -28.56
N GLN A 173 -8.79 -26.64 -27.25
CA GLN A 173 -10.06 -26.73 -26.57
C GLN A 173 -10.79 -25.40 -26.74
N TYR A 174 -11.85 -25.37 -27.54
CA TYR A 174 -12.78 -24.25 -27.53
C TYR A 174 -13.70 -24.46 -26.34
N ALA A 175 -13.73 -23.51 -25.42
CA ALA A 175 -14.63 -23.56 -24.28
C ALA A 175 -16.07 -23.77 -24.79
N LYS A 176 -16.77 -24.77 -24.26
CA LYS A 176 -18.23 -24.81 -24.37
C LYS A 176 -18.73 -23.67 -23.49
N THR A 177 -19.34 -22.65 -24.08
CA THR A 177 -20.20 -21.74 -23.33
C THR A 177 -21.24 -22.62 -22.62
N PRO A 178 -21.32 -22.63 -21.28
CA PRO A 178 -22.41 -23.30 -20.61
C PRO A 178 -23.69 -22.59 -21.04
N MET A 179 -24.65 -23.32 -21.60
CA MET A 179 -26.04 -22.87 -21.61
C MET A 179 -26.46 -22.84 -20.12
N GLN A 180 -26.51 -21.65 -19.54
CA GLN A 180 -27.02 -21.47 -18.17
C GLN A 180 -28.52 -21.76 -18.15
N PRO A 181 -29.05 -22.35 -17.07
CA PRO A 181 -30.49 -22.42 -16.85
C PRO A 181 -31.08 -21.00 -16.78
N ASP A 182 -32.27 -20.83 -17.34
CA ASP A 182 -33.01 -19.57 -17.28
C ASP A 182 -33.62 -19.42 -15.88
N ASN A 183 -32.88 -18.75 -14.99
CA ASN A 183 -33.24 -18.54 -13.58
C ASN A 183 -33.91 -17.17 -13.35
N HIS A 184 -34.40 -16.51 -14.41
CA HIS A 184 -34.94 -15.16 -14.33
C HIS A 184 -36.08 -15.04 -13.30
N ASP A 185 -37.12 -15.87 -13.40
CA ASP A 185 -38.28 -15.86 -12.49
C ASP A 185 -37.89 -16.11 -11.02
N GLU A 186 -36.86 -16.93 -10.78
CA GLU A 186 -36.36 -17.23 -9.42
C GLU A 186 -35.59 -16.04 -8.85
N LEU A 187 -34.77 -15.37 -9.66
CA LEU A 187 -34.04 -14.17 -9.26
C LEU A 187 -35.01 -13.01 -8.98
N GLU A 188 -35.99 -12.78 -9.86
CA GLU A 188 -37.02 -11.75 -9.68
C GLU A 188 -37.78 -11.96 -8.36
N HIS A 189 -38.16 -13.22 -8.08
CA HIS A 189 -38.84 -13.54 -6.82
C HIS A 189 -37.98 -13.28 -5.57
N ILE A 190 -36.66 -13.54 -5.64
CA ILE A 190 -35.74 -13.29 -4.53
C ILE A 190 -35.61 -11.78 -4.29
N ILE A 191 -35.45 -10.99 -5.35
CA ILE A 191 -35.30 -9.53 -5.27
C ILE A 191 -36.57 -8.90 -4.71
N ASP A 192 -37.76 -9.26 -5.20
CA ASP A 192 -39.05 -8.79 -4.68
C ASP A 192 -39.21 -9.04 -3.17
N GLN A 193 -38.72 -10.20 -2.69
CA GLN A 193 -38.80 -10.52 -1.27
C GLN A 193 -37.79 -9.74 -0.43
N LEU A 194 -36.60 -9.48 -0.95
CA LEU A 194 -35.59 -8.65 -0.29
C LEU A 194 -36.08 -7.21 -0.16
N ASP A 195 -36.61 -6.62 -1.23
CA ASP A 195 -37.15 -5.25 -1.24
C ASP A 195 -38.32 -5.07 -0.26
N LYS A 196 -39.25 -6.04 -0.25
CA LYS A 196 -40.35 -6.02 0.71
C LYS A 196 -39.89 -6.10 2.17
N LEU A 197 -38.80 -6.82 2.43
CA LEU A 197 -38.24 -6.95 3.77
C LEU A 197 -37.50 -5.67 4.20
N SER A 198 -36.70 -5.06 3.32
CA SER A 198 -36.00 -3.80 3.63
C SER A 198 -36.96 -2.61 3.79
N SER A 199 -38.05 -2.60 3.03
CA SER A 199 -39.10 -1.56 3.12
C SER A 199 -40.03 -1.69 4.35
N THR A 200 -39.87 -2.72 5.19
CA THR A 200 -40.71 -2.90 6.38
C THR A 200 -40.23 -2.01 7.52
N ASN A 201 -41.12 -1.26 8.17
CA ASN A 201 -40.75 -0.47 9.37
C ASN A 201 -40.59 -1.37 10.60
N TYR A 202 -39.40 -1.32 11.22
CA TYR A 202 -39.04 -2.10 12.40
C TYR A 202 -38.89 -1.28 13.70
N ASP A 203 -39.29 -0.01 13.72
CA ASP A 203 -39.12 0.93 14.86
C ASP A 203 -39.74 0.42 16.18
N PHE A 204 -40.75 -0.43 16.07
CA PHE A 204 -41.47 -1.04 17.21
C PHE A 204 -41.39 -2.57 17.23
N ALA A 205 -40.47 -3.15 16.45
CA ALA A 205 -40.29 -4.59 16.38
C ALA A 205 -39.58 -5.11 17.63
N SER A 206 -40.01 -6.28 18.12
CA SER A 206 -39.28 -7.00 19.16
C SER A 206 -37.96 -7.55 18.61
N SER A 207 -36.96 -7.74 19.49
CA SER A 207 -35.68 -8.38 19.12
C SER A 207 -35.88 -9.72 18.38
N LYS A 208 -36.88 -10.53 18.77
CA LYS A 208 -37.22 -11.77 18.05
C LYS A 208 -37.70 -11.53 16.62
N GLN A 209 -38.41 -10.44 16.35
CA GLN A 209 -38.87 -10.07 15.00
C GLN A 209 -37.71 -9.54 14.15
N ILE A 210 -36.77 -8.82 14.76
CA ILE A 210 -35.53 -8.36 14.10
C ILE A 210 -34.66 -9.57 13.71
N ASP A 211 -34.41 -10.49 14.65
CA ASP A 211 -33.63 -11.71 14.37
C ASP A 211 -34.26 -12.55 13.26
N GLN A 212 -35.60 -12.64 13.23
CA GLN A 212 -36.34 -13.34 12.17
C GLN A 212 -36.24 -12.62 10.82
N ALA A 213 -36.20 -11.30 10.80
CA ALA A 213 -36.03 -10.51 9.57
C ALA A 213 -34.60 -10.65 9.03
N THR A 214 -33.58 -10.45 9.86
CA THR A 214 -32.17 -10.65 9.49
C THR A 214 -31.92 -12.06 8.96
N SER A 215 -32.43 -13.10 9.63
CA SER A 215 -32.28 -14.49 9.17
C SER A 215 -32.96 -14.76 7.82
N LYS A 216 -34.10 -14.12 7.54
CA LYS A 216 -34.76 -14.22 6.23
C LYS A 216 -33.98 -13.51 5.13
N ILE A 217 -33.48 -12.30 5.38
CA ILE A 217 -32.62 -11.56 4.45
C ILE A 217 -31.36 -12.39 4.13
N GLN A 218 -30.70 -12.93 5.14
CA GLN A 218 -29.52 -13.81 4.95
C GLN A 218 -29.85 -15.07 4.13
N THR A 219 -31.04 -15.65 4.31
CA THR A 219 -31.46 -16.83 3.53
C THR A 219 -31.61 -16.47 2.05
N LEU A 220 -32.29 -15.37 1.76
CA LEU A 220 -32.51 -14.88 0.39
C LEU A 220 -31.21 -14.46 -0.29
N ASN A 221 -30.35 -13.74 0.42
CA ASN A 221 -29.01 -13.38 -0.06
C ASN A 221 -28.18 -14.62 -0.41
N ASN A 222 -28.21 -15.68 0.42
CA ASN A 222 -27.48 -16.91 0.10
C ASN A 222 -28.06 -17.63 -1.12
N GLN A 223 -29.38 -17.63 -1.33
CA GLN A 223 -30.01 -18.17 -2.53
C GLN A 223 -29.58 -17.40 -3.79
N LEU A 224 -29.59 -16.07 -3.72
CA LEU A 224 -29.09 -15.19 -4.79
C LEU A 224 -27.61 -15.49 -5.12
N LEU A 225 -26.77 -15.58 -4.09
CA LEU A 225 -25.34 -15.84 -4.26
C LEU A 225 -25.06 -17.24 -4.81
N ASP A 226 -25.82 -18.26 -4.42
CA ASP A 226 -25.67 -19.61 -4.94
C ASP A 226 -25.97 -19.66 -6.45
N ILE A 227 -27.05 -18.98 -6.90
CA ILE A 227 -27.39 -18.86 -8.33
C ILE A 227 -26.27 -18.11 -9.06
N PHE A 228 -25.92 -16.91 -8.60
CA PHE A 228 -24.88 -16.06 -9.21
C PHE A 228 -23.53 -16.78 -9.32
N LEU A 229 -22.99 -17.29 -8.20
CA LEU A 229 -21.66 -17.89 -8.14
C LEU A 229 -21.56 -19.20 -8.90
N ASN A 230 -22.67 -19.94 -9.04
CA ASN A 230 -22.71 -21.13 -9.88
C ASN A 230 -22.69 -20.78 -11.36
N ASP A 231 -23.43 -19.76 -11.75
CA ASP A 231 -23.52 -19.29 -13.14
C ASP A 231 -22.18 -18.71 -13.64
N ILE A 232 -21.48 -17.93 -12.83
CA ILE A 232 -20.17 -17.35 -13.21
C ILE A 232 -18.97 -18.28 -12.99
N ARG A 233 -19.17 -19.48 -12.45
CA ARG A 233 -18.06 -20.41 -12.08
C ARG A 233 -17.19 -20.82 -13.26
N GLY A 234 -17.74 -20.81 -14.47
CA GLY A 234 -17.02 -21.11 -15.71
C GLY A 234 -16.20 -19.93 -16.26
N GLU A 235 -16.46 -18.71 -15.81
CA GLU A 235 -15.83 -17.48 -16.30
C GLU A 235 -14.61 -17.07 -15.47
N TYR A 236 -14.57 -17.46 -14.20
CA TYR A 236 -13.53 -17.02 -13.26
C TYR A 236 -12.81 -18.17 -12.56
N SER A 237 -11.59 -17.89 -12.09
CA SER A 237 -10.81 -18.87 -11.31
C SER A 237 -11.52 -19.25 -10.02
N SER A 238 -11.29 -20.46 -9.50
CA SER A 238 -11.85 -20.89 -8.21
C SER A 238 -11.44 -19.97 -7.05
N LYS A 239 -10.29 -19.28 -7.15
CA LYS A 239 -9.86 -18.27 -6.18
C LYS A 239 -10.72 -17.01 -6.27
N THR A 240 -11.02 -16.55 -7.48
CA THR A 240 -11.88 -15.39 -7.73
C THR A 240 -13.31 -15.66 -7.28
N ILE A 241 -13.86 -16.85 -7.59
CA ILE A 241 -15.20 -17.26 -7.14
C ILE A 241 -15.26 -17.26 -5.61
N LYS A 242 -14.26 -17.83 -4.93
CA LYS A 242 -14.17 -17.77 -3.46
C LYS A 242 -14.03 -16.35 -2.92
N SER A 243 -13.36 -15.46 -3.65
CA SER A 243 -13.22 -14.05 -3.27
C SER A 243 -14.56 -13.32 -3.38
N TYR A 244 -15.29 -13.49 -4.49
CA TYR A 244 -16.62 -12.92 -4.64
C TYR A 244 -17.58 -13.49 -3.60
N GLU A 245 -17.56 -14.80 -3.38
CA GLU A 245 -18.36 -15.45 -2.35
C GLU A 245 -18.06 -14.86 -0.95
N GLY A 246 -16.79 -14.73 -0.58
CA GLY A 246 -16.39 -14.18 0.72
C GLY A 246 -16.81 -12.72 0.89
N ASN A 247 -16.50 -11.87 -0.08
CA ASN A 247 -16.80 -10.44 0.00
C ASN A 247 -18.31 -10.16 -0.01
N LEU A 248 -19.08 -10.86 -0.85
CA LEU A 248 -20.53 -10.70 -0.91
C LEU A 248 -21.21 -11.31 0.30
N LYS A 249 -20.76 -12.45 0.84
CA LYS A 249 -21.32 -12.98 2.09
C LYS A 249 -21.08 -12.03 3.25
N PHE A 250 -19.87 -11.49 3.37
CA PHE A 250 -19.55 -10.49 4.38
C PHE A 250 -20.47 -9.27 4.26
N TYR A 251 -20.49 -8.62 3.10
CA TYR A 251 -21.26 -7.38 2.96
C TYR A 251 -22.78 -7.61 3.00
N LEU A 252 -23.32 -8.61 2.29
CA LEU A 252 -24.76 -8.82 2.23
C LEU A 252 -25.32 -9.42 3.53
N ASN A 253 -24.62 -10.37 4.15
CA ASN A 253 -25.16 -11.11 5.31
C ASN A 253 -24.66 -10.61 6.66
N GLU A 254 -23.42 -10.12 6.74
CA GLU A 254 -22.82 -9.68 8.00
C GLU A 254 -22.95 -8.16 8.20
N TRP A 255 -23.09 -7.40 7.12
CA TRP A 255 -23.33 -5.95 7.17
C TRP A 255 -24.80 -5.58 6.88
N LEU A 256 -25.26 -5.68 5.63
CA LEU A 256 -26.60 -5.18 5.23
C LEU A 256 -27.75 -5.88 5.97
N ALA A 257 -27.70 -7.21 6.13
CA ALA A 257 -28.77 -7.95 6.79
C ALA A 257 -28.95 -7.58 8.29
N TYR A 258 -27.87 -7.15 8.96
CA TYR A 258 -27.94 -6.65 10.34
C TYR A 258 -28.42 -5.19 10.42
N ASN A 259 -28.26 -4.44 9.34
CA ASN A 259 -28.88 -3.12 9.15
C ASN A 259 -30.31 -3.20 8.58
N LEU A 260 -30.85 -4.42 8.38
CA LEU A 260 -32.17 -4.68 7.78
C LEU A 260 -32.33 -4.06 6.38
N GLN A 261 -31.23 -3.99 5.63
CA GLN A 261 -31.18 -3.42 4.28
C GLN A 261 -31.06 -4.51 3.21
N ALA A 262 -31.49 -4.19 2.00
CA ALA A 262 -31.25 -5.00 0.81
C ALA A 262 -30.15 -4.38 -0.06
N PHE A 263 -29.53 -5.20 -0.92
CA PHE A 263 -28.43 -4.79 -1.81
C PHE A 263 -28.81 -3.74 -2.86
N PHE A 264 -30.11 -3.52 -3.09
CA PHE A 264 -30.62 -2.60 -4.11
C PHE A 264 -31.08 -1.27 -3.50
N ASP A 265 -31.01 -1.11 -2.18
CA ASP A 265 -31.32 0.17 -1.54
C ASP A 265 -30.25 1.20 -1.90
N PHE A 266 -30.63 2.45 -2.14
CA PHE A 266 -29.73 3.57 -2.46
C PHE A 266 -28.54 3.70 -1.47
N ASN A 267 -28.79 3.45 -0.18
CA ASN A 267 -27.77 3.53 0.87
C ASN A 267 -26.85 2.29 0.95
N SER A 268 -27.20 1.21 0.26
CA SER A 268 -26.42 -0.04 0.25
C SER A 268 -25.30 -0.07 -0.80
N ALA A 269 -25.25 0.95 -1.66
CA ALA A 269 -24.13 1.21 -2.58
C ALA A 269 -22.95 1.90 -1.88
N ASP A 270 -23.19 2.52 -0.71
CA ASP A 270 -22.15 3.16 0.09
C ASP A 270 -21.44 2.10 0.95
N VAL A 271 -20.35 1.56 0.40
CA VAL A 271 -19.47 0.60 1.06
C VAL A 271 -18.42 1.31 1.94
N GLU A 272 -18.28 2.64 1.83
CA GLU A 272 -17.25 3.40 2.53
C GLU A 272 -17.47 3.43 4.05
N GLU A 273 -18.71 3.23 4.51
CA GLU A 273 -19.00 3.13 5.93
C GLU A 273 -18.13 2.05 6.60
N LEU A 274 -17.83 0.96 5.87
CA LEU A 274 -16.95 -0.11 6.36
C LEU A 274 -15.52 0.35 6.69
N LEU A 275 -15.03 1.48 6.17
CA LEU A 275 -13.73 2.06 6.60
C LEU A 275 -13.76 2.39 8.09
N TYR A 276 -14.89 2.94 8.56
CA TYR A 276 -15.10 3.33 9.95
C TYR A 276 -15.34 2.11 10.87
N HIS A 277 -15.60 0.95 10.26
CA HIS A 277 -15.74 -0.36 10.90
C HIS A 277 -14.54 -1.29 10.65
N GLY A 278 -13.42 -0.71 10.19
CA GLY A 278 -12.11 -1.35 10.17
C GLY A 278 -11.83 -2.27 8.98
N SER A 279 -12.68 -2.23 7.94
CA SER A 279 -12.32 -2.77 6.63
C SER A 279 -11.27 -1.88 5.97
N SER A 280 -10.24 -2.48 5.40
CA SER A 280 -9.25 -1.77 4.61
C SER A 280 -9.85 -1.22 3.32
N ARG A 281 -9.25 -0.16 2.75
CA ARG A 281 -9.60 0.32 1.40
C ARG A 281 -9.52 -0.78 0.34
N ASN A 282 -8.65 -1.77 0.53
CA ASN A 282 -8.57 -2.93 -0.37
C ASN A 282 -9.75 -3.88 -0.21
N GLU A 283 -10.21 -4.13 1.01
CA GLU A 283 -11.42 -4.92 1.27
C GLU A 283 -12.65 -4.22 0.68
N ILE A 284 -12.76 -2.91 0.84
CA ILE A 284 -13.84 -2.11 0.26
C ILE A 284 -13.82 -2.19 -1.26
N LYS A 285 -12.68 -1.92 -1.91
CA LYS A 285 -12.56 -2.08 -3.37
C LYS A 285 -12.86 -3.50 -3.85
N ASN A 286 -12.55 -4.51 -3.05
CA ASN A 286 -12.85 -5.90 -3.37
C ASN A 286 -14.33 -6.23 -3.18
N ILE A 287 -15.01 -5.59 -2.23
CA ILE A 287 -16.47 -5.65 -2.03
C ILE A 287 -17.16 -4.91 -3.17
N GLU A 288 -16.83 -3.65 -3.43
CA GLU A 288 -17.35 -2.85 -4.56
C GLU A 288 -17.20 -3.58 -5.89
N ARG A 289 -16.05 -4.20 -6.15
CA ARG A 289 -15.86 -5.01 -7.37
C ARG A 289 -16.78 -6.22 -7.42
N ALA A 290 -17.03 -6.87 -6.29
CA ALA A 290 -17.93 -8.01 -6.22
C ALA A 290 -19.39 -7.57 -6.38
N LEU A 291 -19.78 -6.45 -5.77
CA LEU A 291 -21.10 -5.83 -5.89
C LEU A 291 -21.38 -5.37 -7.33
N LYS A 292 -20.44 -4.65 -7.97
CA LYS A 292 -20.51 -4.27 -9.39
C LYS A 292 -20.70 -5.50 -10.28
N ARG A 293 -19.97 -6.59 -10.03
CA ARG A 293 -20.14 -7.82 -10.83
C ARG A 293 -21.50 -8.49 -10.60
N LEU A 294 -22.00 -8.50 -9.37
CA LEU A 294 -23.35 -9.00 -9.06
C LEU A 294 -24.42 -8.14 -9.74
N MET A 295 -24.27 -6.81 -9.73
CA MET A 295 -25.20 -5.87 -10.37
C MET A 295 -25.24 -6.06 -11.89
N HIS A 296 -24.08 -6.12 -12.56
CA HIS A 296 -24.01 -6.45 -13.97
C HIS A 296 -24.65 -7.80 -14.30
N TYR A 297 -24.46 -8.81 -13.45
CA TYR A 297 -25.08 -10.12 -13.67
C TYR A 297 -26.61 -10.06 -13.61
N LEU A 298 -27.18 -9.31 -12.66
CA LEU A 298 -28.63 -9.17 -12.54
C LEU A 298 -29.24 -8.38 -13.70
N HIS A 299 -28.54 -7.35 -14.17
CA HIS A 299 -28.87 -6.61 -15.39
C HIS A 299 -28.78 -7.46 -16.66
N ASP A 300 -27.71 -8.24 -16.83
CA ASP A 300 -27.52 -9.17 -17.96
C ASP A 300 -28.64 -10.23 -18.02
N LYS A 301 -29.21 -10.59 -16.85
CA LYS A 301 -30.35 -11.51 -16.72
C LYS A 301 -31.70 -10.82 -16.86
N GLY A 302 -31.74 -9.50 -17.05
CA GLY A 302 -32.94 -8.69 -17.20
C GLY A 302 -33.77 -8.50 -15.93
N VAL A 303 -33.22 -8.83 -14.76
CA VAL A 303 -33.94 -8.77 -13.47
C VAL A 303 -33.97 -7.34 -12.90
N ILE A 304 -32.99 -6.52 -13.28
CA ILE A 304 -32.88 -5.10 -12.94
C ILE A 304 -32.88 -4.31 -14.24
N ASP A 305 -33.55 -3.16 -14.27
CA ASP A 305 -33.61 -2.31 -15.46
C ASP A 305 -32.34 -1.45 -15.62
N ASP A 306 -32.25 -0.75 -16.77
CA ASP A 306 -31.10 0.10 -17.09
C ASP A 306 -30.94 1.25 -16.10
N ASP A 307 -32.05 1.81 -15.60
CA ASP A 307 -32.04 2.99 -14.73
C ASP A 307 -31.49 2.63 -13.34
N ASP A 308 -32.01 1.55 -12.73
CA ASP A 308 -31.55 1.04 -11.43
C ASP A 308 -30.09 0.54 -11.50
N HIS A 309 -29.72 -0.11 -12.60
CA HIS A 309 -28.34 -0.54 -12.83
C HIS A 309 -27.38 0.64 -12.91
N ASP A 310 -27.67 1.62 -13.76
CA ASP A 310 -26.79 2.76 -13.99
C ASP A 310 -26.71 3.66 -12.76
N GLU A 311 -27.83 3.85 -12.03
CA GLU A 311 -27.85 4.59 -10.76
C GLU A 311 -26.99 3.89 -9.70
N TYR A 312 -27.12 2.57 -9.53
CA TYR A 312 -26.34 1.83 -8.54
C TYR A 312 -24.85 1.83 -8.85
N ILE A 313 -24.47 1.63 -10.12
CA ILE A 313 -23.08 1.72 -10.56
C ILE A 313 -22.56 3.15 -10.37
N ALA A 314 -23.35 4.16 -10.71
CA ALA A 314 -23.00 5.56 -10.52
C ALA A 314 -22.83 5.92 -9.03
N LEU A 315 -23.55 5.30 -8.10
CA LEU A 315 -23.38 5.53 -6.66
C LEU A 315 -22.09 4.92 -6.12
N ILE A 316 -21.76 3.68 -6.51
CA ILE A 316 -20.46 3.10 -6.17
C ILE A 316 -19.33 3.91 -6.83
N ASP A 317 -19.54 4.35 -8.06
CA ASP A 317 -18.60 5.21 -8.79
C ASP A 317 -18.58 6.65 -8.23
N GLN A 318 -19.62 7.11 -7.54
CA GLN A 318 -19.68 8.40 -6.83
C GLN A 318 -19.01 8.32 -5.46
N GLY A 319 -18.96 7.17 -4.79
CA GLY A 319 -17.95 6.93 -3.75
C GLY A 319 -16.54 7.14 -4.32
N ASP A 320 -16.29 6.65 -5.54
CA ASP A 320 -15.08 6.95 -6.32
C ASP A 320 -15.02 8.41 -6.88
N SER A 321 -16.13 9.18 -6.92
CA SER A 321 -16.21 10.51 -7.56
C SER A 321 -16.49 11.72 -6.66
N ILE A 322 -16.96 11.55 -5.42
CA ILE A 322 -16.82 12.54 -4.35
C ILE A 322 -15.32 12.70 -4.04
N ASN A 323 -14.52 11.68 -4.37
CA ASN A 323 -13.06 11.76 -4.50
C ASN A 323 -12.56 12.46 -5.80
N ASN A 324 -13.44 12.92 -6.71
CA ASN A 324 -13.04 13.54 -8.00
C ASN A 324 -13.74 14.87 -8.37
N SER A 325 -14.59 15.47 -7.52
CA SER A 325 -15.08 16.84 -7.79
C SER A 325 -15.27 17.68 -6.53
N ASP A 326 -14.16 18.03 -5.89
CA ASP A 326 -13.67 19.41 -5.66
C ASP A 326 -12.45 19.45 -4.69
N ASP A 327 -11.79 18.30 -4.48
CA ASP A 327 -10.40 18.24 -4.00
C ASP A 327 -9.43 18.19 -5.21
N SER A 328 -9.36 19.31 -5.93
CA SER A 328 -8.53 19.48 -7.13
C SER A 328 -7.04 19.75 -6.83
N TYR A 329 -6.41 18.93 -5.98
CA TYR A 329 -4.95 18.98 -5.76
C TYR A 329 -4.22 17.63 -5.69
N PHE A 330 -4.85 16.53 -6.12
CA PHE A 330 -4.15 15.25 -6.32
C PHE A 330 -4.14 14.85 -7.79
N SER A 331 -3.07 15.23 -8.47
CA SER A 331 -2.73 14.74 -9.81
C SER A 331 -2.28 13.28 -9.76
N ASP A 332 -2.98 12.46 -10.52
CA ASP A 332 -2.69 11.22 -11.30
C ASP A 332 -1.29 10.58 -11.42
N ASP A 333 -0.33 10.85 -10.54
CA ASP A 333 0.91 10.08 -10.45
C ASP A 333 1.06 9.67 -8.98
N PHE A 334 0.87 8.40 -8.60
CA PHE A 334 1.63 7.68 -7.56
C PHE A 334 1.11 6.23 -7.34
N VAL A 335 1.85 5.30 -7.96
CA VAL A 335 2.36 4.01 -7.45
C VAL A 335 1.42 2.82 -7.15
N ASP A 336 1.71 1.72 -7.84
CA ASP A 336 1.27 0.33 -7.62
C ASP A 336 1.49 -0.15 -6.16
N GLY A 337 0.49 -0.83 -5.61
CA GLY A 337 0.47 -1.38 -4.23
C GLY A 337 1.42 -2.56 -3.93
N ASP A 338 2.52 -2.71 -4.68
CA ASP A 338 3.63 -3.62 -4.33
C ASP A 338 4.77 -2.89 -3.57
N ASP A 339 4.69 -1.56 -3.38
CA ASP A 339 5.78 -0.73 -2.80
C ASP A 339 5.56 -0.26 -1.36
N LEU A 340 4.74 -0.96 -0.55
CA LEU A 340 4.69 -0.74 0.91
C LEU A 340 5.91 -1.32 1.65
N THR A 341 7.05 -1.42 0.97
CA THR A 341 8.37 -1.44 1.61
C THR A 341 9.04 -0.10 1.36
N PHE A 342 8.98 0.80 2.36
CA PHE A 342 9.60 2.13 2.39
C PHE A 342 11.14 2.10 2.26
N ASN A 343 11.69 1.69 1.12
CA ASN A 343 13.14 1.47 0.95
C ASN A 343 13.73 1.97 -0.38
N THR A 344 13.00 2.69 -1.21
CA THR A 344 13.56 3.31 -2.41
C THR A 344 13.86 4.78 -2.15
N ILE A 345 15.14 5.13 -2.26
CA ILE A 345 15.63 6.51 -2.31
C ILE A 345 15.59 6.89 -3.79
N ASN A 346 14.89 7.98 -4.14
CA ASN A 346 14.92 8.53 -5.49
C ASN A 346 16.39 8.75 -5.91
N THR A 347 16.85 8.01 -6.91
CA THR A 347 18.27 8.03 -7.36
C THR A 347 18.62 9.21 -8.26
N ASP A 348 17.65 10.06 -8.62
CA ASP A 348 17.82 11.15 -9.59
C ASP A 348 18.02 12.54 -8.97
N LEU A 349 18.04 12.64 -7.63
CA LEU A 349 18.27 13.93 -6.95
C LEU A 349 19.71 14.44 -7.12
N PRO A 350 19.91 15.76 -7.30
CA PRO A 350 21.23 16.33 -7.46
C PRO A 350 22.06 16.16 -6.18
N THR A 351 23.32 15.74 -6.34
CA THR A 351 24.28 15.70 -5.24
C THR A 351 24.83 17.10 -4.95
N ILE A 352 24.66 17.60 -3.71
CA ILE A 352 24.99 18.99 -3.32
C ILE A 352 26.29 19.07 -2.52
N PHE A 353 26.50 18.15 -1.59
CA PHE A 353 27.76 18.00 -0.87
C PHE A 353 28.60 16.91 -1.52
N ASP A 354 28.28 15.67 -1.17
CA ASP A 354 28.80 14.42 -1.71
C ASP A 354 27.78 13.32 -1.34
N GLY A 355 27.75 12.22 -2.08
CA GLY A 355 26.71 11.20 -1.90
C GLY A 355 26.62 10.62 -0.48
N ARG A 356 27.70 10.63 0.31
CA ARG A 356 27.65 10.14 1.71
C ARG A 356 27.09 11.21 2.65
N THR A 357 27.48 12.46 2.46
CA THR A 357 26.96 13.58 3.27
C THR A 357 25.49 13.81 2.98
N ASP A 358 25.08 13.76 1.72
CA ASP A 358 23.69 13.92 1.32
C ASP A 358 22.83 12.79 1.92
N GLN A 359 23.26 11.54 1.78
CA GLN A 359 22.58 10.40 2.42
C GLN A 359 22.46 10.56 3.94
N LEU A 360 23.50 11.09 4.60
CA LEU A 360 23.46 11.31 6.04
C LEU A 360 22.43 12.37 6.42
N ILE A 361 22.26 13.43 5.62
CA ILE A 361 21.25 14.46 5.87
C ILE A 361 19.85 13.86 5.67
N ASP A 362 19.64 13.04 4.63
CA ASP A 362 18.38 12.31 4.42
C ASP A 362 18.06 11.37 5.61
N ASP A 363 19.07 10.63 6.10
CA ASP A 363 18.92 9.78 7.29
C ASP A 363 18.54 10.60 8.53
N TYR A 364 19.13 11.79 8.73
CA TYR A 364 18.73 12.69 9.82
C TYR A 364 17.29 13.18 9.66
N PHE A 365 16.89 13.60 8.46
CA PHE A 365 15.55 14.11 8.23
C PHE A 365 14.49 13.03 8.46
N ALA A 366 14.74 11.80 8.02
CA ALA A 366 13.88 10.65 8.31
C ALA A 366 13.79 10.37 9.82
N SER A 367 14.94 10.35 10.52
CA SER A 367 14.97 10.18 11.98
C SER A 367 14.20 11.28 12.72
N PHE A 368 14.39 12.54 12.32
CA PHE A 368 13.71 13.68 12.94
C PHE A 368 12.21 13.66 12.70
N ALA A 369 11.78 13.32 11.48
CA ALA A 369 10.37 13.12 11.18
C ALA A 369 9.76 12.03 12.09
N SER A 370 10.39 10.87 12.19
CA SER A 370 9.91 9.76 13.02
C SER A 370 9.90 10.05 14.52
N MET A 371 10.91 10.78 15.04
CA MET A 371 11.05 11.08 16.47
C MET A 371 10.20 12.27 16.91
N TYR A 372 10.20 13.35 16.12
CA TYR A 372 9.63 14.64 16.51
C TYR A 372 8.29 14.91 15.83
N GLY A 373 7.97 14.21 14.73
CA GLY A 373 6.79 14.45 13.91
C GLY A 373 6.89 15.71 13.08
N VAL A 374 7.36 16.82 13.67
CA VAL A 374 7.65 18.08 13.00
C VAL A 374 8.86 18.79 13.64
N ILE A 375 9.73 19.37 12.81
CA ILE A 375 10.86 20.19 13.24
C ILE A 375 11.22 21.20 12.16
N SER A 376 11.66 22.41 12.53
CA SER A 376 12.13 23.38 11.55
C SER A 376 13.46 22.92 10.93
N VAL A 377 13.63 23.11 9.62
CA VAL A 377 14.89 22.80 8.91
C VAL A 377 16.07 23.56 9.52
N ARG A 378 15.81 24.78 10.03
CA ARG A 378 16.80 25.59 10.76
C ARG A 378 17.31 24.85 12.01
N HIS A 379 16.40 24.33 12.83
CA HIS A 379 16.78 23.64 14.06
C HIS A 379 17.40 22.28 13.77
N ALA A 380 16.88 21.55 12.77
CA ALA A 380 17.50 20.33 12.27
C ALA A 380 18.97 20.56 11.83
N PHE A 381 19.25 21.63 11.09
CA PHE A 381 20.61 21.99 10.67
C PHE A 381 21.55 22.20 11.87
N GLN A 382 21.06 22.83 12.94
CA GLN A 382 21.82 23.04 14.17
C GLN A 382 22.21 21.72 14.84
N ILE A 383 21.26 20.78 15.00
CA ILE A 383 21.53 19.45 15.55
C ILE A 383 22.54 18.69 14.69
N ILE A 384 22.33 18.65 13.36
CA ILE A 384 23.21 17.95 12.43
C ILE A 384 24.64 18.52 12.50
N LYS A 385 24.78 19.84 12.53
CA LYS A 385 26.08 20.51 12.61
C LYS A 385 26.77 20.23 13.95
N ALA A 386 26.03 20.26 15.06
CA ALA A 386 26.57 19.98 16.39
C ALA A 386 27.10 18.54 16.50
N GLN A 387 26.40 17.56 15.93
CA GLN A 387 26.81 16.15 15.93
C GLN A 387 27.87 15.81 14.87
N ASN A 388 28.09 16.70 13.89
CA ASN A 388 29.02 16.46 12.79
C ASN A 388 29.94 17.67 12.52
N PRO A 389 30.70 18.15 13.51
CA PRO A 389 31.57 19.33 13.36
C PRO A 389 32.61 19.15 12.24
N GLN A 390 33.03 17.91 11.98
CA GLN A 390 33.99 17.55 10.94
C GLN A 390 33.48 17.78 9.50
N LEU A 391 32.16 17.82 9.28
CA LEU A 391 31.59 17.97 7.93
C LEU A 391 31.61 19.42 7.44
N ASN A 392 31.83 20.40 8.32
CA ASN A 392 31.87 21.83 7.98
C ASN A 392 30.73 22.26 7.04
N LEU A 393 29.49 21.84 7.36
CA LEU A 393 28.33 22.05 6.51
C LEU A 393 28.12 23.54 6.21
N SER A 394 28.13 23.89 4.93
CA SER A 394 27.81 25.24 4.45
C SER A 394 26.31 25.48 4.51
N GLU A 395 25.89 26.57 5.15
CA GLU A 395 24.48 26.96 5.23
C GLU A 395 23.87 27.20 3.84
N GLN A 396 24.64 27.76 2.90
CA GLN A 396 24.16 27.99 1.53
C GLN A 396 23.93 26.68 0.79
N LYS A 397 24.86 25.73 0.89
CA LYS A 397 24.69 24.40 0.29
C LYS A 397 23.53 23.64 0.95
N PHE A 398 23.38 23.75 2.26
CA PHE A 398 22.28 23.10 2.97
C PHE A 398 20.92 23.67 2.56
N LYS A 399 20.82 24.99 2.35
CA LYS A 399 19.61 25.59 1.77
C LYS A 399 19.31 25.05 0.38
N GLN A 400 20.31 24.96 -0.50
CA GLN A 400 20.14 24.35 -1.83
C GLN A 400 19.65 22.90 -1.74
N TYR A 401 20.30 22.11 -0.87
CA TYR A 401 19.92 20.72 -0.60
C TYR A 401 18.45 20.57 -0.21
N VAL A 402 17.97 21.44 0.69
CA VAL A 402 16.57 21.45 1.14
C VAL A 402 15.65 21.84 -0.02
N GLN A 403 15.99 22.88 -0.80
CA GLN A 403 15.17 23.33 -1.92
C GLN A 403 14.98 22.24 -2.98
N ASP A 404 16.04 21.49 -3.29
CA ASP A 404 15.98 20.41 -4.29
C ASP A 404 15.16 19.19 -3.84
N ARG A 405 14.71 19.16 -2.58
CA ARG A 405 13.90 18.09 -1.99
C ARG A 405 12.47 18.51 -1.65
N ILE A 406 12.12 19.79 -1.86
CA ILE A 406 10.75 20.25 -1.68
C ILE A 406 9.89 19.64 -2.81
N GLY A 407 8.76 19.03 -2.44
CA GLY A 407 7.84 18.39 -3.39
C GLY A 407 8.21 16.96 -3.78
N GLU A 408 9.31 16.40 -3.26
CA GLU A 408 9.68 15.01 -3.48
C GLU A 408 8.84 14.07 -2.63
N GLN A 409 8.11 13.15 -3.28
CA GLN A 409 7.13 12.29 -2.61
C GLN A 409 7.67 10.89 -2.24
N GLU A 410 8.84 10.51 -2.76
CA GLU A 410 9.50 9.22 -2.48
C GLU A 410 10.39 9.25 -1.21
N LEU A 411 10.43 10.37 -0.49
CA LEU A 411 11.24 10.53 0.71
C LEU A 411 10.49 10.06 1.97
N ARG A 412 11.23 9.57 2.96
CA ARG A 412 10.68 9.12 4.27
C ARG A 412 10.22 10.28 5.17
N TYR A 413 10.32 11.50 4.67
CA TYR A 413 9.97 12.73 5.34
C TYR A 413 9.42 13.68 4.28
N TYR A 414 8.67 14.68 4.73
CA TYR A 414 8.16 15.72 3.85
C TYR A 414 8.72 17.08 4.23
N LEU A 415 8.99 17.92 3.22
CA LEU A 415 9.42 19.30 3.43
C LEU A 415 8.29 20.24 3.03
N LEU A 416 7.83 21.06 3.96
CA LEU A 416 6.72 21.99 3.74
C LEU A 416 6.89 23.32 4.47
N ASP A 417 6.24 24.36 3.96
CA ASP A 417 6.03 25.62 4.67
C ASP A 417 4.68 25.55 5.39
N LEU A 418 4.69 25.63 6.73
CA LEU A 418 3.47 25.54 7.53
C LEU A 418 2.54 26.75 7.31
N ASN A 419 3.08 27.93 7.00
CA ASN A 419 2.24 29.10 6.71
C ASN A 419 1.56 28.94 5.35
N GLN A 420 2.28 28.46 4.34
CA GLN A 420 1.67 28.15 3.03
C GLN A 420 0.58 27.09 3.17
N MET A 421 0.83 26.01 3.93
CA MET A 421 -0.16 24.99 4.21
C MET A 421 -1.40 25.55 4.93
N ALA A 422 -1.21 26.48 5.88
CA ALA A 422 -2.32 27.11 6.59
C ALA A 422 -3.14 28.02 5.68
N ASP A 423 -2.47 28.81 4.82
CA ASP A 423 -3.11 29.65 3.81
C ASP A 423 -3.93 28.79 2.82
N ASP A 424 -3.35 27.70 2.31
CA ASP A 424 -3.99 26.78 1.37
C ASP A 424 -5.24 26.11 1.97
N LEU A 425 -5.23 25.85 3.28
CA LEU A 425 -6.33 25.24 4.03
C LEU A 425 -7.30 26.26 4.65
N ASN A 426 -7.11 27.57 4.41
CA ASN A 426 -7.86 28.67 5.02
C ASN A 426 -7.91 28.59 6.56
N LEU A 427 -6.76 28.32 7.19
CA LEU A 427 -6.63 28.25 8.63
C LEU A 427 -6.15 29.59 9.20
N ASP A 428 -6.82 30.09 10.23
CA ASP A 428 -6.46 31.34 10.93
C ASP A 428 -5.34 31.10 11.96
N GLU A 429 -4.20 30.60 11.47
CA GLU A 429 -3.03 30.23 12.29
C GLU A 429 -1.76 30.82 11.67
N THR A 430 -0.78 31.20 12.49
CA THR A 430 0.50 31.75 12.02
C THR A 430 1.67 31.01 12.65
N PHE A 431 2.60 30.56 11.82
CA PHE A 431 3.74 29.71 12.21
C PHE A 431 5.08 30.44 12.06
N GLU A 432 6.15 29.89 12.65
CA GLU A 432 7.51 30.36 12.35
C GLU A 432 7.75 30.32 10.83
N LYS A 433 8.31 31.39 10.28
CA LYS A 433 8.67 31.44 8.85
C LYS A 433 9.80 30.47 8.55
N GLY A 434 9.57 29.55 7.63
CA GLY A 434 10.60 28.63 7.15
C GLY A 434 10.02 27.30 6.70
N ILE A 435 10.93 26.40 6.30
CA ILE A 435 10.58 25.04 5.91
C ILE A 435 10.68 24.12 7.12
N PHE A 436 9.75 23.18 7.22
CA PHE A 436 9.65 22.17 8.25
C PHE A 436 9.82 20.79 7.64
N ILE A 437 10.47 19.91 8.41
CA ILE A 437 10.52 18.48 8.17
C ILE A 437 9.34 17.88 8.91
N ALA A 438 8.45 17.19 8.21
CA ALA A 438 7.29 16.55 8.79
C ALA A 438 7.25 15.05 8.51
N TYR A 439 6.64 14.30 9.42
CA TYR A 439 6.35 12.89 9.24
C TYR A 439 5.15 12.72 8.31
N SER A 440 5.31 11.91 7.26
CA SER A 440 4.31 11.71 6.21
C SER A 440 2.94 11.27 6.77
N ALA A 441 2.93 10.40 7.77
CA ALA A 441 1.68 9.93 8.38
C ALA A 441 0.92 11.00 9.19
N LEU A 442 1.54 12.15 9.47
CA LEU A 442 0.85 13.30 10.09
C LEU A 442 0.24 14.24 9.05
N LEU A 443 0.59 14.09 7.77
CA LEU A 443 0.05 14.92 6.69
C LEU A 443 -1.30 14.44 6.16
N THR A 444 -1.69 13.20 6.46
CA THR A 444 -3.05 12.71 6.16
C THR A 444 -4.13 13.50 6.90
N ASP A 445 -3.76 14.27 7.92
CA ASP A 445 -4.62 15.21 8.62
C ASP A 445 -3.78 16.45 9.02
N CYS A 446 -3.68 17.42 8.12
CA CYS A 446 -2.88 18.65 8.32
C CYS A 446 -3.27 19.42 9.58
N ARG A 447 -4.51 19.28 10.09
CA ARG A 447 -4.93 19.90 11.35
C ARG A 447 -4.26 19.25 12.56
N ARG A 448 -3.95 17.94 12.51
CA ARG A 448 -3.14 17.27 13.55
C ARG A 448 -1.71 17.79 13.58
N LEU A 449 -1.13 18.07 12.43
CA LEU A 449 0.22 18.64 12.35
C LEU A 449 0.30 20.00 13.05
N ILE A 450 -0.70 20.86 12.85
CA ILE A 450 -0.79 22.18 13.50
C ILE A 450 -0.90 22.04 15.01
N LYS A 451 -1.75 21.12 15.48
CA LYS A 451 -1.88 20.84 16.91
C LYS A 451 -0.60 20.32 17.54
N LEU A 452 0.06 19.40 16.85
CA LEU A 452 1.34 18.88 17.29
C LEU A 452 2.34 20.03 17.42
N TYR A 453 2.47 20.87 16.40
CA TYR A 453 3.33 22.04 16.43
C TYR A 453 3.01 22.95 17.62
N ASN A 454 1.74 23.34 17.79
CA ASN A 454 1.30 24.24 18.86
C ASN A 454 1.53 23.64 20.26
N HIS A 455 1.30 22.33 20.43
CA HIS A 455 1.58 21.65 21.70
C HIS A 455 3.08 21.63 22.03
N GLN A 456 3.90 21.42 21.01
CA GLN A 456 5.33 21.25 21.18
C GLN A 456 6.08 22.53 21.50
N LEU A 457 5.49 23.71 21.24
CA LEU A 457 6.12 25.00 21.53
C LEU A 457 6.58 25.06 22.98
N GLY A 458 7.86 25.38 23.18
CA GLY A 458 8.45 25.53 24.51
C GLY A 458 8.84 24.21 25.19
N LEU A 459 8.62 23.06 24.55
CA LEU A 459 9.20 21.78 24.98
C LEU A 459 10.63 21.64 24.48
N GLN A 460 11.49 21.00 25.26
CA GLN A 460 12.85 20.68 24.83
C GLN A 460 12.87 19.44 23.94
N TYR A 461 13.72 19.43 22.92
CA TYR A 461 13.97 18.26 22.08
C TYR A 461 14.79 17.21 22.82
N TYR A 462 14.37 15.95 22.73
CA TYR A 462 15.23 14.83 23.07
C TYR A 462 16.27 14.64 21.96
N VAL A 463 17.52 15.00 22.24
CA VAL A 463 18.64 14.86 21.28
C VAL A 463 19.65 13.86 21.86
N PRO A 464 19.56 12.57 21.50
CA PRO A 464 20.54 11.58 21.91
C PRO A 464 21.79 11.62 21.01
N GLU A 465 22.77 10.79 21.36
CA GLU A 465 23.95 10.58 20.52
C GLU A 465 23.59 10.18 19.08
N LYS A 466 24.44 10.56 18.12
CA LYS A 466 24.21 10.32 16.69
C LYS A 466 23.81 8.88 16.38
N ALA A 467 24.50 7.90 16.97
CA ALA A 467 24.24 6.49 16.71
C ALA A 467 22.81 6.08 17.07
N GLU A 468 22.22 6.69 18.12
CA GLU A 468 20.86 6.39 18.55
C GLU A 468 19.83 7.10 17.66
N ILE A 469 20.05 8.37 17.30
CA ILE A 469 19.18 9.09 16.34
C ILE A 469 19.07 8.31 15.03
N MET A 470 20.19 7.81 14.51
CA MET A 470 20.23 7.09 13.21
C MET A 470 19.41 5.79 13.19
N ARG A 471 18.99 5.25 14.35
CA ARG A 471 18.12 4.07 14.40
C ARG A 471 16.68 4.42 13.99
N TYR A 472 16.25 5.66 14.24
CA TYR A 472 14.89 6.15 13.96
C TYR A 472 14.61 6.47 12.49
N LYS A 473 15.60 6.32 11.59
CA LYS A 473 15.39 6.51 10.14
C LYS A 473 14.53 5.42 9.49
N TYR A 474 14.24 4.36 10.23
CA TYR A 474 13.34 3.29 9.84
C TYR A 474 12.06 3.40 10.67
N ASP A 475 10.91 3.40 10.00
CA ASP A 475 9.60 3.62 10.64
C ASP A 475 9.17 2.46 11.56
N ASP A 476 9.79 1.29 11.41
CA ASP A 476 9.58 0.09 12.23
C ASP A 476 10.50 0.01 13.46
N TYR A 477 11.39 0.99 13.66
CA TYR A 477 12.24 1.05 14.83
C TYR A 477 11.52 1.66 16.03
N PHE A 478 11.52 0.90 17.14
CA PHE A 478 11.03 1.34 18.44
C PHE A 478 12.00 0.87 19.53
N ASP A 479 12.38 1.77 20.43
CA ASP A 479 13.27 1.47 21.56
C ASP A 479 12.49 0.79 22.71
N LEU A 480 11.93 -0.39 22.41
CA LEU A 480 10.99 -1.11 23.27
C LEU A 480 11.21 -2.63 23.22
N PHE A 481 12.45 -3.09 23.02
CA PHE A 481 12.74 -4.51 22.75
C PHE A 481 12.08 -5.47 23.76
N ASP A 482 12.27 -5.22 25.06
CA ASP A 482 11.73 -6.08 26.12
C ASP A 482 10.19 -6.06 26.20
N LEU A 483 9.57 -4.90 25.96
CA LEU A 483 8.12 -4.74 25.97
C LEU A 483 7.49 -5.34 24.71
N ARG A 484 8.18 -5.24 23.58
CA ARG A 484 7.79 -5.88 22.32
C ARG A 484 7.86 -7.40 22.44
N GLU A 485 8.92 -7.96 23.01
CA GLU A 485 9.03 -9.42 23.24
C GLU A 485 7.89 -9.93 24.15
N GLN A 486 7.54 -9.17 25.19
CA GLN A 486 6.40 -9.49 26.04
C GLN A 486 5.07 -9.45 25.28
N LEU A 487 4.89 -8.45 24.40
CA LEU A 487 3.71 -8.33 23.55
C LEU A 487 3.62 -9.48 22.53
N ASP A 488 4.74 -9.83 21.89
CA ASP A 488 4.85 -10.97 20.98
C ASP A 488 4.45 -12.26 21.70
N LYS A 489 5.02 -12.50 22.88
CA LYS A 489 4.73 -13.68 23.71
C LYS A 489 3.26 -13.73 24.13
N LEU A 490 2.67 -12.61 24.54
CA LEU A 490 1.25 -12.51 24.86
C LEU A 490 0.40 -12.91 23.66
N PHE A 491 0.65 -12.33 22.48
CA PHE A 491 -0.12 -12.63 21.26
C PHE A 491 0.06 -14.08 20.78
N MET A 492 1.27 -14.64 20.86
CA MET A 492 1.52 -16.04 20.51
C MET A 492 0.82 -17.01 21.46
N THR A 493 0.82 -16.72 22.77
CA THR A 493 0.35 -17.70 23.77
C THR A 493 -1.13 -17.57 24.07
N ARG A 494 -1.61 -16.33 24.27
CA ARG A 494 -3.01 -16.05 24.67
C ARG A 494 -3.95 -16.02 23.47
N TYR A 495 -3.48 -15.44 22.38
CA TYR A 495 -4.27 -15.20 21.17
C TYR A 495 -3.89 -16.12 20.01
N GLN A 496 -2.89 -16.99 20.19
CA GLN A 496 -2.46 -18.01 19.22
C GLN A 496 -2.08 -17.43 17.85
N LEU A 497 -1.60 -16.18 17.84
CA LEU A 497 -1.19 -15.51 16.61
C LEU A 497 0.17 -15.98 16.13
N THR A 498 0.32 -16.05 14.80
CA THR A 498 1.58 -16.37 14.12
C THR A 498 1.69 -15.58 12.82
N GLY A 499 2.88 -15.54 12.21
CA GLY A 499 3.09 -14.95 10.89
C GLY A 499 2.71 -13.47 10.82
N SER A 500 2.01 -13.09 9.74
CA SER A 500 1.60 -11.71 9.47
C SER A 500 0.63 -11.16 10.51
N ASN A 501 -0.26 -11.99 11.07
CA ASN A 501 -1.23 -11.53 12.07
C ASN A 501 -0.56 -11.14 13.38
N LEU A 502 0.48 -11.88 13.79
CA LEU A 502 1.31 -11.52 14.95
C LEU A 502 2.01 -10.19 14.71
N GLN A 503 2.66 -10.02 13.55
CA GLN A 503 3.36 -8.79 13.20
C GLN A 503 2.41 -7.60 13.12
N GLY A 504 1.23 -7.78 12.51
CA GLY A 504 0.19 -6.76 12.41
C GLY A 504 -0.36 -6.34 13.77
N ALA A 505 -0.67 -7.29 14.66
CA ALA A 505 -1.16 -6.97 16.00
C ALA A 505 -0.14 -6.15 16.82
N VAL A 506 1.13 -6.55 16.79
CA VAL A 506 2.22 -5.86 17.47
C VAL A 506 2.44 -4.46 16.90
N PHE A 507 2.41 -4.33 15.57
CA PHE A 507 2.51 -3.05 14.89
C PHE A 507 1.35 -2.11 15.27
N ILE A 508 0.10 -2.58 15.22
CA ILE A 508 -1.09 -1.81 15.63
C ILE A 508 -0.93 -1.27 17.05
N CYS A 509 -0.50 -2.12 18.00
CA CYS A 509 -0.29 -1.70 19.38
C CYS A 509 0.79 -0.62 19.52
N ILE A 510 1.98 -0.85 18.95
CA ILE A 510 3.12 0.04 19.15
C ILE A 510 2.93 1.35 18.36
N TYR A 511 2.50 1.26 17.11
CA TYR A 511 2.25 2.42 16.24
C TYR A 511 1.06 3.23 16.74
N GLY A 512 -0.03 2.55 17.12
CA GLY A 512 -1.19 3.18 17.76
C GLY A 512 -0.83 3.86 19.08
N MET A 513 0.12 3.31 19.85
CA MET A 513 0.61 4.02 21.04
C MET A 513 1.52 5.20 20.70
N LYS A 514 2.29 5.14 19.62
CA LYS A 514 3.16 6.24 19.17
C LYS A 514 2.34 7.44 18.69
N LEU A 515 1.24 7.19 17.96
CA LEU A 515 0.49 8.23 17.23
C LEU A 515 -1.00 8.37 17.61
N GLY A 516 -1.60 7.42 18.33
CA GLY A 516 -3.06 7.26 18.47
C GLY A 516 -3.77 8.20 19.45
N LEU A 517 -3.13 9.28 19.92
CA LEU A 517 -3.73 10.25 20.85
C LEU A 517 -4.61 11.33 20.19
N TYR A 518 -4.91 11.23 18.89
CA TYR A 518 -5.57 12.30 18.14
C TYR A 518 -6.94 11.88 17.58
N GLN A 519 -7.98 12.63 17.93
CA GLN A 519 -9.28 12.61 17.26
C GLN A 519 -9.78 14.04 17.16
N ASP A 520 -10.35 14.44 16.02
CA ASP A 520 -11.22 15.63 15.90
C ASP A 520 -10.73 16.81 16.74
N LEU A 521 -9.45 17.17 16.59
CA LEU A 521 -8.84 18.30 17.26
C LEU A 521 -8.55 18.10 18.79
N ASP A 522 -9.10 17.08 19.45
CA ASP A 522 -8.88 16.55 20.82
C ASP A 522 -7.61 15.70 21.10
N LEU A 523 -6.86 15.98 22.17
CA LEU A 523 -6.10 14.95 22.89
C LEU A 523 -7.09 13.95 23.50
N VAL A 524 -7.07 12.70 23.06
CA VAL A 524 -7.89 11.66 23.68
C VAL A 524 -7.21 11.06 24.90
N SER A 525 -8.00 10.60 25.85
CA SER A 525 -7.46 9.91 27.03
C SER A 525 -6.68 8.65 26.63
N MET A 526 -5.73 8.24 27.47
CA MET A 526 -5.00 6.98 27.23
C MET A 526 -5.95 5.77 27.20
N ALA A 527 -7.05 5.81 27.98
CA ALA A 527 -8.09 4.78 27.94
C ALA A 527 -8.79 4.72 26.56
N GLU A 528 -9.10 5.88 25.99
CA GLU A 528 -9.69 5.99 24.65
C GLU A 528 -8.71 5.50 23.56
N THR A 529 -7.43 5.84 23.69
CA THR A 529 -6.38 5.31 22.80
C THR A 529 -6.29 3.78 22.86
N ILE A 530 -6.32 3.21 24.07
CA ILE A 530 -6.32 1.76 24.27
C ILE A 530 -7.57 1.13 23.68
N ASN A 531 -8.75 1.71 23.89
CA ASN A 531 -9.99 1.21 23.32
C ASN A 531 -9.95 1.19 21.79
N ARG A 532 -9.35 2.19 21.16
CA ARG A 532 -9.14 2.21 19.70
C ARG A 532 -8.18 1.14 19.24
N ILE A 533 -7.06 0.95 19.93
CA ILE A 533 -6.12 -0.13 19.61
C ILE A 533 -6.83 -1.48 19.73
N ILE A 534 -7.62 -1.69 20.78
CA ILE A 534 -8.44 -2.89 20.95
C ILE A 534 -9.44 -3.03 19.80
N LYS A 535 -10.14 -1.95 19.43
CA LYS A 535 -11.05 -1.93 18.28
C LYS A 535 -10.30 -2.32 16.99
N MET A 536 -9.16 -1.72 16.69
CA MET A 536 -8.34 -2.06 15.53
C MET A 536 -7.84 -3.51 15.56
N LEU A 537 -7.45 -4.03 16.73
CA LEU A 537 -7.07 -5.44 16.88
C LEU A 537 -8.25 -6.38 16.60
N ASN A 538 -9.46 -5.99 16.98
CA ASN A 538 -10.66 -6.75 16.70
C ASN A 538 -11.02 -6.68 15.22
N ASP A 539 -11.04 -5.48 14.65
CA ASP A 539 -11.49 -5.27 13.29
C ASP A 539 -10.46 -5.82 12.26
N THR A 540 -9.17 -5.60 12.49
CA THR A 540 -8.10 -5.97 11.54
C THR A 540 -7.55 -7.39 11.76
N ILE A 541 -7.51 -7.88 13.00
CA ILE A 541 -6.89 -9.18 13.36
C ILE A 541 -7.93 -10.21 13.85
N ASN A 542 -9.19 -9.82 14.02
CA ASN A 542 -10.31 -10.68 14.47
C ASN A 542 -10.06 -11.32 15.84
N LEU A 543 -9.51 -10.55 16.79
CA LEU A 543 -9.16 -11.06 18.12
C LEU A 543 -10.31 -11.07 19.14
N ASN A 544 -11.45 -10.44 18.84
CA ASN A 544 -12.65 -10.39 19.70
C ASN A 544 -12.36 -10.02 21.17
N ILE A 545 -11.44 -9.08 21.38
CA ILE A 545 -10.98 -8.58 22.67
C ILE A 545 -12.03 -7.63 23.25
N THR A 546 -12.50 -7.92 24.45
CA THR A 546 -13.30 -7.01 25.28
C THR A 546 -12.42 -6.35 26.34
N PRO A 547 -12.57 -5.04 26.63
CA PRO A 547 -11.82 -4.34 27.66
C PRO A 547 -12.31 -4.69 29.07
N ASP A 548 -12.17 -5.97 29.43
CA ASP A 548 -12.48 -6.53 30.73
C ASP A 548 -11.26 -7.26 31.33
N LYS A 549 -11.46 -7.93 32.47
CA LYS A 549 -10.41 -8.67 33.18
C LYS A 549 -9.69 -9.73 32.34
N SER A 550 -10.26 -10.19 31.23
CA SER A 550 -9.64 -11.17 30.33
C SER A 550 -8.55 -10.56 29.43
N SER A 551 -8.54 -9.23 29.27
CA SER A 551 -7.58 -8.44 28.49
C SER A 551 -6.61 -7.60 29.35
N ASP A 552 -6.69 -7.73 30.67
CA ASP A 552 -5.96 -6.94 31.67
C ASP A 552 -4.44 -6.92 31.44
N GLU A 553 -3.88 -8.04 30.98
CA GLU A 553 -2.45 -8.18 30.67
C GLU A 553 -2.05 -7.37 29.44
N LEU A 554 -2.87 -7.39 28.38
CA LEU A 554 -2.67 -6.58 27.19
C LEU A 554 -2.75 -5.09 27.54
N ILE A 555 -3.77 -4.68 28.29
CA ILE A 555 -3.97 -3.28 28.70
C ILE A 555 -2.76 -2.79 29.53
N LYS A 556 -2.24 -3.60 30.45
CA LYS A 556 -1.04 -3.27 31.24
C LYS A 556 0.20 -3.10 30.34
N LEU A 557 0.41 -4.00 29.39
CA LEU A 557 1.52 -3.87 28.44
C LEU A 557 1.39 -2.60 27.58
N LEU A 558 0.18 -2.28 27.13
CA LEU A 558 -0.10 -1.07 26.36
C LEU A 558 0.18 0.21 27.17
N LEU A 559 -0.18 0.24 28.45
CA LEU A 559 0.17 1.35 29.35
C LEU A 559 1.68 1.48 29.59
N LEU A 560 2.39 0.36 29.73
CA LEU A 560 3.84 0.34 29.88
C LEU A 560 4.53 0.84 28.59
N ILE A 561 4.08 0.37 27.43
CA ILE A 561 4.52 0.89 26.13
C ILE A 561 4.25 2.39 26.07
N ALA A 562 3.07 2.83 26.48
CA ALA A 562 2.72 4.24 26.42
C ALA A 562 3.65 5.13 27.24
N ALA A 563 4.05 4.68 28.42
CA ALA A 563 4.96 5.39 29.30
C ALA A 563 6.40 5.46 28.77
N ASN A 564 6.84 4.44 28.02
CA ASN A 564 8.26 4.24 27.66
C ASN A 564 8.55 4.44 26.16
N ILE A 565 7.54 4.59 25.31
CA ILE A 565 7.74 4.88 23.89
C ILE A 565 8.11 6.36 23.69
N ARG A 566 9.10 6.62 22.83
CA ARG A 566 9.43 7.98 22.39
C ARG A 566 8.35 8.48 21.43
N ARG A 567 7.81 9.68 21.69
CA ARG A 567 6.65 10.20 20.95
C ARG A 567 6.97 11.53 20.28
N PRO A 568 6.46 11.75 19.06
CA PRO A 568 6.41 13.08 18.44
C PRO A 568 5.84 14.13 19.39
N TRP A 569 4.71 13.84 20.05
CA TRP A 569 4.04 14.77 20.98
C TRP A 569 4.98 15.39 22.01
N ASN A 570 5.92 14.60 22.52
CA ASN A 570 6.87 14.99 23.55
C ASN A 570 8.25 15.37 23.00
N ARG A 571 8.36 15.74 21.71
CA ARG A 571 9.63 15.99 21.00
C ARG A 571 10.66 14.87 21.20
N GLY A 572 10.22 13.62 21.12
CA GLY A 572 11.07 12.43 21.24
C GLY A 572 11.36 11.98 22.68
N TRP A 573 10.89 12.70 23.69
CA TRP A 573 10.91 12.18 25.07
C TRP A 573 9.84 11.11 25.28
N THR A 574 10.10 10.21 26.21
CA THR A 574 9.06 9.33 26.75
C THR A 574 8.17 10.09 27.73
N SER A 575 6.96 9.61 27.97
CA SER A 575 6.08 10.22 28.99
C SER A 575 6.66 10.10 30.40
N ALA A 576 7.51 9.11 30.67
CA ALA A 576 8.21 8.98 31.94
C ALA A 576 9.31 10.05 32.12
N GLU A 577 10.10 10.31 31.07
CA GLU A 577 11.20 11.27 31.12
C GLU A 577 10.71 12.73 31.15
N ILE A 578 9.73 13.08 30.30
CA ILE A 578 9.37 14.49 30.05
C ILE A 578 8.90 15.24 31.31
N ASN A 579 8.31 14.54 32.28
CA ASN A 579 7.87 15.14 33.53
C ASN A 579 9.02 15.71 34.38
N SER A 580 10.25 15.29 34.12
CA SER A 580 11.46 15.79 34.79
C SER A 580 12.18 16.88 33.99
N ILE A 581 11.73 17.17 32.78
CA ILE A 581 12.34 18.15 31.89
C ILE A 581 11.60 19.48 32.05
N PRO A 582 12.26 20.56 32.47
CA PRO A 582 11.61 21.86 32.59
C PRO A 582 11.21 22.39 31.21
N ASP A 583 10.07 23.05 31.13
CA ASP A 583 9.72 23.84 29.94
C ASP A 583 10.70 25.01 29.75
N VAL A 584 10.79 25.51 28.53
CA VAL A 584 11.71 26.61 28.19
C VAL A 584 11.42 27.87 29.01
N ALA A 585 10.17 28.14 29.38
CA ALA A 585 9.79 29.31 30.18
C ALA A 585 10.33 29.23 31.63
N ALA A 586 10.31 28.03 32.24
CA ALA A 586 10.79 27.73 33.58
C ALA A 586 12.33 27.81 33.69
N MET A 587 13.05 27.78 32.57
CA MET A 587 14.49 27.99 32.53
C MET A 587 14.89 29.45 32.82
N PHE A 588 13.91 30.37 32.79
CA PHE A 588 14.12 31.78 33.09
C PHE A 588 13.55 32.16 34.45
N ASN A 589 14.39 32.74 35.30
CA ASN A 589 13.95 33.31 36.56
C ASN A 589 14.23 34.82 36.57
N ALA A 590 13.27 35.59 37.09
CA ALA A 590 13.39 37.03 37.32
C ALA A 590 14.71 37.41 38.03
N ASN A 591 15.24 36.51 38.86
CA ASN A 591 16.39 36.72 39.74
C ASN A 591 17.78 36.57 39.09
N TYR A 592 17.91 36.04 37.86
CA TYR A 592 19.23 35.82 37.23
C TYR A 592 19.45 36.72 36.00
N PRO A 593 20.65 37.31 35.82
CA PRO A 593 20.93 38.28 34.75
C PRO A 593 21.39 37.67 33.41
N ALA A 594 21.59 36.35 33.31
CA ALA A 594 22.13 35.67 32.13
C ALA A 594 21.61 34.23 32.02
N LEU A 595 21.68 33.64 30.83
CA LEU A 595 21.48 32.21 30.62
C LEU A 595 22.49 31.40 31.45
N SER A 596 22.03 30.28 32.03
CA SER A 596 22.92 29.35 32.72
C SER A 596 23.84 28.65 31.71
N ALA A 597 24.99 28.14 32.17
CA ALA A 597 25.89 27.36 31.32
C ALA A 597 25.20 26.12 30.72
N GLU A 598 24.29 25.51 31.50
CA GLU A 598 23.48 24.37 31.08
C GLU A 598 22.52 24.73 29.94
N THR A 599 21.81 25.87 30.05
CA THR A 599 20.94 26.36 28.97
C THR A 599 21.74 26.68 27.71
N ILE A 600 22.92 27.29 27.85
CA ILE A 600 23.79 27.59 26.71
C ILE A 600 24.21 26.31 26.00
N GLU A 601 24.58 25.28 26.76
CA GLU A 601 25.00 23.99 26.19
C GLU A 601 23.82 23.26 25.54
N ALA A 602 22.65 23.25 26.19
CA ALA A 602 21.43 22.67 25.63
C ALA A 602 21.01 23.35 24.31
N VAL A 603 21.16 24.68 24.20
CA VAL A 603 20.99 25.39 22.92
C VAL A 603 22.03 24.89 21.92
N LYS A 604 23.33 24.87 22.24
CA LYS A 604 24.38 24.43 21.30
C LYS A 604 24.17 23.01 20.77
N GLN A 605 23.70 22.10 21.62
CA GLN A 605 23.42 20.71 21.26
C GLN A 605 22.10 20.52 20.50
N GLY A 606 21.28 21.58 20.42
CA GLY A 606 19.97 21.55 19.77
C GLY A 606 18.88 20.89 20.61
N GLN A 607 19.05 20.76 21.92
CA GLN A 607 17.97 20.37 22.85
C GLN A 607 16.95 21.50 23.04
N ILE A 608 17.39 22.76 22.90
CA ILE A 608 16.53 23.94 22.98
C ILE A 608 16.56 24.65 21.64
N ASP A 609 15.38 24.90 21.08
CA ASP A 609 15.26 25.73 19.90
C ASP A 609 15.51 27.21 20.27
N ARG A 610 16.59 27.76 19.72
CA ARG A 610 16.97 29.17 19.88
C ARG A 610 15.84 30.14 19.47
N GLN A 611 15.08 29.86 18.42
CA GLN A 611 14.06 30.80 17.94
C GLN A 611 12.85 30.82 18.88
N GLU A 612 12.43 29.65 19.37
CA GLU A 612 11.40 29.56 20.40
C GLU A 612 11.88 30.22 21.69
N LEU A 613 13.14 29.98 22.09
CA LEU A 613 13.75 30.63 23.25
C LEU A 613 13.66 32.16 23.17
N ILE A 614 13.96 32.73 22.00
CA ILE A 614 13.84 34.16 21.73
C ILE A 614 12.37 34.62 21.86
N TYR A 615 11.44 33.88 21.26
CA TYR A 615 10.00 34.17 21.33
C TYR A 615 9.50 34.20 22.78
N TYR A 616 9.82 33.18 23.58
CA TYR A 616 9.43 33.13 25.00
C TYR A 616 10.03 34.26 25.83
N ILE A 617 11.28 34.68 25.57
CA ILE A 617 11.86 35.83 26.27
C ILE A 617 11.16 37.13 25.85
N GLU A 618 10.84 37.30 24.58
CA GLU A 618 10.16 38.49 24.05
C GLU A 618 8.73 38.63 24.59
N ASP A 619 8.04 37.52 24.82
CA ASP A 619 6.69 37.47 25.39
C ASP A 619 6.65 37.49 26.93
N SER A 620 7.81 37.44 27.58
CA SER A 620 7.89 37.40 29.06
C SER A 620 7.67 38.76 29.73
N ASP A 621 7.26 38.75 31.00
CA ASP A 621 7.15 39.94 31.86
C ASP A 621 8.52 40.54 32.28
N LEU A 622 9.62 40.16 31.64
CA LEU A 622 10.95 40.66 31.97
C LEU A 622 11.13 42.12 31.51
N PRO A 623 11.94 42.94 32.21
CA PRO A 623 12.25 44.29 31.75
C PRO A 623 12.89 44.29 30.35
N ILE A 624 12.52 45.24 29.49
CA ILE A 624 13.01 45.37 28.09
C ILE A 624 14.55 45.33 28.00
N ALA A 625 15.25 45.96 28.93
CA ALA A 625 16.71 45.94 28.97
C ALA A 625 17.27 44.51 29.15
N LYS A 626 16.58 43.68 29.94
CA LYS A 626 16.93 42.28 30.19
C LYS A 626 16.61 41.41 28.98
N ILE A 627 15.45 41.60 28.36
CA ILE A 627 15.07 40.95 27.08
C ILE A 627 16.16 41.20 26.04
N ASN A 628 16.57 42.46 25.84
CA ASN A 628 17.61 42.80 24.86
C ASN A 628 18.97 42.16 25.19
N SER A 629 19.33 42.04 26.47
CA SER A 629 20.56 41.38 26.90
C SER A 629 20.54 39.88 26.59
N LEU A 630 19.45 39.18 26.94
CA LEU A 630 19.30 37.75 26.68
C LEU A 630 19.23 37.45 25.18
N ARG A 631 18.52 38.27 24.39
CA ARG A 631 18.49 38.16 22.92
C ARG A 631 19.88 38.28 22.31
N LYS A 632 20.71 39.20 22.83
CA LYS A 632 22.09 39.35 22.37
C LYS A 632 22.91 38.11 22.69
N GLN A 633 22.80 37.60 23.92
CA GLN A 633 23.49 36.39 24.34
C GLN A 633 23.12 35.18 23.47
N ILE A 634 21.83 35.00 23.14
CA ILE A 634 21.36 33.89 22.29
C ILE A 634 21.86 34.04 20.84
N LYS A 635 21.97 35.26 20.32
CA LYS A 635 22.50 35.50 18.97
C LYS A 635 24.00 35.21 18.85
N GLU A 636 24.73 35.26 19.97
CA GLU A 636 26.17 34.96 20.05
C GLU A 636 26.45 33.45 20.20
N ILE A 637 25.43 32.65 20.52
CA ILE A 637 25.45 31.17 20.49
C ILE A 637 25.14 30.71 19.06
#